data_AF-A0A371CJC3-F1
#
_entry.id   AF-A0A371CJC3-F1
#
_cell.length_a   1.000
_cell.length_b   1.000
_cell.length_c   1.000
_cell.angle_alpha   90.00
_cell.angle_beta   90.00
_cell.angle_gamma   90.00
#
_symmetry.space_group_name_H-M   'P 1'
#
loop_
_entity.id
_entity.type
_entity.pdbx_description
1 polymer ?
#
loop_
_entity_poly.entity_id
_entity_poly.type
_entity_poly.pdbx_seq_one_letter_code
_entity_poly.pdbx_strand_id
1 'polypeptide(L)'
;VDELLEFWFKGVFYSRTALYEAGRLVRAALVPLVCDLPAARQTAGFGGHAAKYFCSMCKLLKSDMDELDMSKWGERTCDEHRADAQAWKDLPTVSKRETAFKLNSTRWSALLDLPYWDPIKYTVIDSMHNHYLGLLKYHCRTLWGMNVSAVDADSNSPLEDATPSEEDIARGLAYFETGTEDELSTCTRATLNYMCSLFQIPRKKHSKAHMIRRILQFVSAASAAKSQAKPANTRNDLAAADRSFLSGNSASTLDGKYNVGVFEKLCEKYQVDVGRNKKETIRNLIAWHHGLQCAVTDVHLSSLQKAKSAGGKAKRKANLPPAILGRKTLRHIQEQLPLTELPSWVDRVPTNVGSTERGKLSADQWHILCVINLPIILINYWHSKSELHRERLKNYMYLVTEVVVGSLLEMTEEAVHLYEDAAMKYLQTAKEVYDMKLTPNHHNSLHIPYFLRLFGPLHSVRTFFSERTNYRLQSQDTNMKFGELEPTYMRQSSRSANLLVFLQDDRIQGEVQELFEAFEDMAAEDRRGTRLRESSSLGDIPWRKQPRKPLQKITLSDECFSAHIAYLNRQAGREQFIDARQIRRIPGTQQLKNTAHRRASLVCGGVSFRGVSDSPRDSNLVFRSPSSPSVHMAGRIQQIFSFSYPGTRGDSYEATYLYVTPLKDLSAADVLLDIYREYPVVGGQLYYDKYLPGIIITPDEVVSHFARTPMK
;
A
#
# COMPACT_ATOMS: atom_id res chain seq x y z
N VAL A 1 -12.20 -27.60 17.66
CA VAL A 1 -10.97 -28.43 17.55
C VAL A 1 -11.36 -29.90 17.59
N ASP A 2 -12.11 -30.34 18.60
CA ASP A 2 -12.56 -31.74 18.74
C ASP A 2 -13.24 -32.28 17.48
N GLU A 3 -14.17 -31.52 16.88
CA GLU A 3 -14.81 -31.90 15.61
C GLU A 3 -13.78 -32.09 14.48
N LEU A 4 -12.80 -31.20 14.35
CA LEU A 4 -11.74 -31.30 13.35
C LEU A 4 -10.83 -32.52 13.57
N LEU A 5 -10.60 -32.91 14.82
CA LEU A 5 -9.85 -34.13 15.15
C LEU A 5 -10.62 -35.37 14.70
N GLU A 6 -11.94 -35.39 14.89
CA GLU A 6 -12.78 -36.48 14.39
C GLU A 6 -12.72 -36.57 12.86
N PHE A 7 -12.88 -35.44 12.17
CA PHE A 7 -12.74 -35.34 10.72
C PHE A 7 -11.37 -35.78 10.20
N TRP A 8 -10.30 -35.51 10.94
CA TRP A 8 -8.93 -35.83 10.55
C TRP A 8 -8.59 -37.32 10.74
N PHE A 9 -8.85 -37.88 11.92
CA PHE A 9 -8.44 -39.25 12.26
C PHE A 9 -9.40 -40.30 11.70
N LYS A 10 -10.71 -40.09 11.89
CA LYS A 10 -11.74 -41.06 11.50
C LYS A 10 -12.39 -40.68 10.17
N GLY A 11 -12.67 -39.38 9.99
CA GLY A 11 -13.56 -38.88 8.95
C GLY A 11 -15.03 -39.09 9.35
N VAL A 12 -15.91 -38.29 8.76
CA VAL A 12 -17.36 -38.36 8.98
C VAL A 12 -18.00 -38.97 7.75
N PHE A 13 -18.76 -40.06 7.95
CA PHE A 13 -19.49 -40.70 6.86
C PHE A 13 -20.88 -40.10 6.71
N TYR A 14 -21.11 -39.42 5.59
CA TYR A 14 -22.44 -38.97 5.21
C TYR A 14 -23.18 -40.09 4.51
N SER A 15 -24.34 -40.49 5.02
CA SER A 15 -25.13 -41.60 4.48
C SER A 15 -25.64 -41.35 3.06
N ARG A 16 -25.77 -40.08 2.66
CA ARG A 16 -26.16 -39.67 1.30
C ARG A 16 -25.62 -38.27 0.98
N THR A 17 -25.19 -38.05 -0.26
CA THR A 17 -24.90 -36.71 -0.80
C THR A 17 -25.53 -36.57 -2.19
N ALA A 18 -25.59 -35.35 -2.74
CA ALA A 18 -26.24 -35.10 -4.04
C ALA A 18 -25.65 -35.92 -5.22
N LEU A 19 -24.34 -36.18 -5.19
CA LEU A 19 -23.65 -36.96 -6.24
C LEU A 19 -23.36 -38.41 -5.84
N TYR A 20 -23.59 -38.79 -4.57
CA TYR A 20 -23.28 -40.11 -4.04
C TYR A 20 -24.44 -40.62 -3.16
N GLU A 21 -25.36 -41.37 -3.76
CA GLU A 21 -26.54 -41.91 -3.07
C GLU A 21 -26.19 -42.95 -2.00
N ALA A 22 -25.11 -43.71 -2.20
CA ALA A 22 -24.59 -44.67 -1.24
C ALA A 22 -23.75 -44.03 -0.11
N GLY A 23 -23.69 -42.69 -0.07
CA GLY A 23 -22.93 -41.95 0.92
C GLY A 23 -21.45 -41.74 0.56
N ARG A 24 -20.75 -40.99 1.42
CA ARG A 24 -19.34 -40.62 1.22
C ARG A 24 -18.66 -40.38 2.56
N LEU A 25 -17.46 -40.95 2.73
CA LEU A 25 -16.56 -40.57 3.83
C LEU A 25 -15.90 -39.23 3.49
N VAL A 26 -16.03 -38.27 4.40
CA VAL A 26 -15.46 -36.93 4.27
C VAL A 26 -14.43 -36.72 5.37
N ARG A 27 -13.25 -36.23 4.99
CA ARG A 27 -12.22 -35.75 5.90
C ARG A 27 -12.05 -34.25 5.71
N ALA A 28 -11.73 -33.55 6.80
CA ALA A 28 -11.54 -32.10 6.79
C ALA A 28 -10.26 -31.75 7.56
N ALA A 29 -9.60 -30.68 7.11
CA ALA A 29 -8.48 -30.06 7.79
C ALA A 29 -8.65 -28.54 7.72
N LEU A 30 -8.17 -27.85 8.74
CA LEU A 30 -8.22 -26.38 8.82
C LEU A 30 -6.87 -25.81 8.35
N VAL A 31 -6.82 -25.32 7.11
CA VAL A 31 -5.69 -24.59 6.55
C VAL A 31 -6.17 -23.61 5.45
N PRO A 32 -5.59 -22.40 5.31
CA PRO A 32 -4.80 -21.64 6.28
C PRO A 32 -5.66 -20.73 7.21
N LEU A 33 -5.03 -20.17 8.25
CA LEU A 33 -5.59 -19.04 9.02
C LEU A 33 -5.34 -17.73 8.27
N VAL A 34 -6.43 -17.12 7.81
CA VAL A 34 -6.44 -15.86 7.04
C VAL A 34 -7.23 -14.81 7.81
N CYS A 35 -6.52 -13.83 8.39
CA CYS A 35 -7.12 -12.72 9.14
C CYS A 35 -6.15 -11.53 9.21
N ASP A 36 -6.61 -10.40 9.74
CA ASP A 36 -5.73 -9.26 9.97
C ASP A 36 -4.59 -9.62 10.93
N LEU A 37 -3.50 -8.85 10.88
CA LEU A 37 -2.30 -9.19 11.65
C LEU A 37 -2.60 -9.33 13.17
N PRO A 38 -3.34 -8.41 13.83
CA PRO A 38 -3.71 -8.59 15.23
C PRO A 38 -4.46 -9.89 15.53
N ALA A 39 -5.50 -10.23 14.76
CA ALA A 39 -6.25 -11.47 14.95
C ALA A 39 -5.39 -12.70 14.68
N ALA A 40 -4.53 -12.66 13.66
CA ALA A 40 -3.61 -13.73 13.33
C ALA A 40 -2.66 -14.02 14.50
N ARG A 41 -2.07 -12.98 15.10
CA ARG A 41 -1.22 -13.13 16.29
C ARG A 41 -1.98 -13.74 17.45
N GLN A 42 -3.21 -13.27 17.69
CA GLN A 42 -3.96 -13.74 18.84
C GLN A 42 -4.38 -15.19 18.69
N THR A 43 -4.87 -15.57 17.51
CA THR A 43 -5.42 -16.89 17.20
C THR A 43 -4.32 -17.94 17.12
N ALA A 44 -3.18 -17.62 16.50
CA ALA A 44 -2.07 -18.56 16.35
C ALA A 44 -1.05 -18.55 17.50
N GLY A 45 -1.28 -17.75 18.56
CA GLY A 45 -0.44 -17.79 19.76
C GLY A 45 0.87 -16.99 19.68
N PHE A 46 0.95 -15.97 18.83
CA PHE A 46 2.14 -15.12 18.68
C PHE A 46 2.05 -13.80 19.45
N GLY A 47 3.22 -13.20 19.67
CA GLY A 47 3.39 -11.81 20.10
C GLY A 47 2.80 -10.81 19.12
N GLY A 48 2.27 -9.71 19.65
CA GLY A 48 1.85 -8.57 18.82
C GLY A 48 3.05 -7.82 18.24
N HIS A 49 2.77 -6.78 17.43
CA HIS A 49 3.79 -5.94 16.79
C HIS A 49 4.80 -5.27 17.75
N ALA A 50 4.48 -5.22 19.04
CA ALA A 50 5.33 -4.65 20.08
C ALA A 50 6.16 -5.67 20.87
N ALA A 51 5.97 -6.96 20.62
CA ALA A 51 6.69 -8.02 21.31
C ALA A 51 8.17 -8.08 20.90
N LYS A 52 8.98 -8.81 21.70
CA LYS A 52 10.41 -9.02 21.44
C LYS A 52 10.63 -9.65 20.07
N TYR A 53 9.92 -10.75 19.81
CA TYR A 53 9.80 -11.35 18.49
C TYR A 53 8.42 -10.99 17.93
N PHE A 54 8.41 -10.06 16.99
CA PHE A 54 7.18 -9.50 16.41
C PHE A 54 6.67 -10.29 15.20
N CYS A 55 7.55 -11.07 14.55
CA CYS A 55 7.26 -11.87 13.37
C CYS A 55 6.84 -13.30 13.72
N SER A 56 6.04 -13.94 12.87
CA SER A 56 5.57 -15.33 13.03
C SER A 56 6.55 -16.30 12.42
N MET A 57 7.33 -15.85 11.45
CA MET A 57 8.18 -16.69 10.62
C MET A 57 9.66 -16.65 11.00
N CYS A 58 10.12 -15.55 11.60
CA CYS A 58 11.52 -15.38 11.96
C CYS A 58 11.70 -14.98 13.43
N LYS A 59 12.96 -14.96 13.86
CA LYS A 59 13.40 -14.60 15.21
C LYS A 59 14.06 -13.22 15.24
N LEU A 60 13.84 -12.36 14.23
CA LEU A 60 14.35 -11.00 14.25
C LEU A 60 13.78 -10.23 15.45
N LEU A 61 14.65 -9.57 16.20
CA LEU A 61 14.25 -8.76 17.35
C LEU A 61 13.60 -7.47 16.87
N LYS A 62 12.62 -6.99 17.64
CA LYS A 62 12.01 -5.67 17.38
C LYS A 62 13.03 -4.52 17.39
N SER A 63 14.10 -4.62 18.17
CA SER A 63 15.20 -3.63 18.19
C SER A 63 15.94 -3.57 16.86
N ASP A 64 15.98 -4.69 16.13
CA ASP A 64 16.80 -4.88 14.93
C ASP A 64 15.94 -4.81 13.66
N MET A 65 14.77 -4.16 13.75
CA MET A 65 13.76 -4.10 12.68
C MET A 65 14.29 -3.52 11.37
N ASP A 66 15.36 -2.73 11.42
CA ASP A 66 16.00 -2.11 10.27
C ASP A 66 17.00 -3.04 9.53
N GLU A 67 17.22 -4.27 10.02
CA GLU A 67 18.05 -5.29 9.36
C GLU A 67 17.31 -5.90 8.16
N LEU A 68 17.89 -5.73 6.98
CA LEU A 68 17.34 -6.20 5.69
C LEU A 68 18.00 -7.49 5.21
N ASP A 69 19.13 -7.89 5.79
CA ASP A 69 19.75 -9.18 5.49
C ASP A 69 18.96 -10.31 6.16
N MET A 70 18.10 -10.94 5.36
CA MET A 70 17.22 -12.02 5.81
C MET A 70 17.98 -13.23 6.37
N SER A 71 19.24 -13.43 5.98
CA SER A 71 20.06 -14.54 6.52
C SER A 71 20.33 -14.40 8.02
N LYS A 72 20.25 -13.18 8.57
CA LYS A 72 20.49 -12.89 9.99
C LYS A 72 19.24 -12.97 10.86
N TRP A 73 18.05 -13.14 10.26
CA TRP A 73 16.80 -13.04 11.00
C TRP A 73 16.53 -14.27 11.88
N GLY A 74 17.13 -15.41 11.53
CA GLY A 74 16.88 -16.70 12.17
C GLY A 74 15.46 -17.22 11.92
N GLU A 75 15.33 -18.52 11.73
CA GLU A 75 14.03 -19.14 11.44
C GLU A 75 13.27 -19.50 12.73
N ARG A 76 11.94 -19.39 12.70
CA ARG A 76 11.07 -20.06 13.68
C ARG A 76 10.66 -21.42 13.15
N THR A 77 10.68 -22.42 14.02
CA THR A 77 10.20 -23.77 13.70
C THR A 77 8.90 -24.09 14.43
N CYS A 78 8.11 -25.01 13.88
CA CYS A 78 6.88 -25.48 14.53
C CYS A 78 7.16 -26.16 15.87
N ASP A 79 8.22 -26.97 15.94
CA ASP A 79 8.60 -27.72 17.14
C ASP A 79 8.97 -26.80 18.30
N GLU A 80 9.82 -25.80 18.04
CA GLU A 80 10.17 -24.79 19.05
C GLU A 80 8.93 -24.00 19.50
N HIS A 81 8.07 -23.61 18.56
CA HIS A 81 6.83 -22.90 18.90
C HIS A 81 5.92 -23.75 19.79
N ARG A 82 5.76 -25.04 19.48
CA ARG A 82 4.97 -25.99 20.28
C ARG A 82 5.57 -26.16 21.66
N ALA A 83 6.89 -26.33 21.78
CA ALA A 83 7.58 -26.45 23.05
C ALA A 83 7.40 -25.19 23.92
N ASP A 84 7.60 -24.00 23.35
CA ASP A 84 7.40 -22.72 24.04
C ASP A 84 5.94 -22.51 24.48
N ALA A 85 4.99 -22.82 23.60
CA ALA A 85 3.57 -22.69 23.87
C ALA A 85 3.10 -23.66 24.96
N GLN A 86 3.62 -24.89 24.95
CA GLN A 86 3.32 -25.90 25.96
C GLN A 86 3.91 -25.51 27.32
N ALA A 87 5.19 -25.10 27.34
CA ALA A 87 5.82 -24.56 28.54
C ALA A 87 5.04 -23.38 29.10
N TRP A 88 4.54 -22.48 28.25
CA TRP A 88 3.65 -21.39 28.66
C TRP A 88 2.33 -21.90 29.27
N LYS A 89 1.69 -22.92 28.66
CA LYS A 89 0.43 -23.51 29.15
C LYS A 89 0.58 -24.12 30.55
N ASP A 90 1.68 -24.85 30.75
CA ASP A 90 1.95 -25.62 31.97
C ASP A 90 2.34 -24.74 33.17
N LEU A 91 2.67 -23.46 32.94
CA LEU A 91 2.97 -22.53 34.04
C LEU A 91 1.72 -22.25 34.88
N PRO A 92 1.82 -22.33 36.22
CA PRO A 92 0.65 -22.32 37.11
C PRO A 92 0.06 -20.93 37.35
N THR A 93 0.81 -19.85 37.12
CA THR A 93 0.37 -18.48 37.43
C THR A 93 0.45 -17.56 36.23
N VAL A 94 -0.49 -16.60 36.17
CA VAL A 94 -0.53 -15.57 35.12
C VAL A 94 0.79 -14.80 35.03
N SER A 95 1.40 -14.43 36.16
CA SER A 95 2.68 -13.72 36.19
C SER A 95 3.84 -14.52 35.57
N LYS A 96 3.91 -15.83 35.83
CA LYS A 96 4.91 -16.71 35.20
C LYS A 96 4.66 -16.82 33.70
N ARG A 97 3.39 -16.97 33.28
CA ARG A 97 2.97 -16.97 31.87
C ARG A 97 3.34 -15.67 31.15
N GLU A 98 3.14 -14.52 31.78
CA GLU A 98 3.55 -13.22 31.22
C GLU A 98 5.06 -13.11 31.06
N THR A 99 5.83 -13.63 32.02
CA THR A 99 7.29 -13.66 31.95
C THR A 99 7.78 -14.53 30.79
N ALA A 100 7.23 -15.75 30.66
CA ALA A 100 7.53 -16.63 29.54
C ALA A 100 7.13 -16.01 28.19
N PHE A 101 5.96 -15.37 28.12
CA PHE A 101 5.51 -14.66 26.92
C PHE A 101 6.44 -13.50 26.57
N LYS A 102 6.95 -12.73 27.53
CA LYS A 102 7.94 -11.66 27.26
C LYS A 102 9.25 -12.20 26.72
N LEU A 103 9.66 -13.40 27.15
CA LEU A 103 10.90 -14.03 26.70
C LEU A 103 10.82 -14.55 25.27
N ASN A 104 9.74 -15.28 24.95
CA ASN A 104 9.63 -16.04 23.69
C ASN A 104 8.61 -15.44 22.70
N SER A 105 7.78 -14.48 23.15
CA SER A 105 6.67 -13.90 22.37
C SER A 105 5.73 -14.97 21.79
N THR A 106 5.53 -16.03 22.55
CA THR A 106 4.73 -17.20 22.18
C THR A 106 3.82 -17.56 23.37
N ARG A 107 2.58 -17.95 23.09
CA ARG A 107 1.61 -18.44 24.06
C ARG A 107 0.82 -19.60 23.46
N TRP A 108 0.14 -20.35 24.31
CA TRP A 108 -0.68 -21.46 23.86
C TRP A 108 -1.89 -21.01 23.02
N SER A 109 -2.19 -21.81 22.00
CA SER A 109 -3.39 -21.71 21.16
C SER A 109 -4.01 -23.11 21.03
N ALA A 110 -5.34 -23.17 21.06
CA ALA A 110 -6.08 -24.41 20.85
C ALA A 110 -5.83 -25.03 19.46
N LEU A 111 -5.39 -24.24 18.47
CA LEU A 111 -5.01 -24.78 17.17
C LEU A 111 -3.82 -25.74 17.25
N LEU A 112 -2.95 -25.62 18.27
CA LEU A 112 -1.82 -26.51 18.47
C LEU A 112 -2.25 -27.94 18.85
N ASP A 113 -3.48 -28.13 19.32
CA ASP A 113 -4.02 -29.48 19.58
C ASP A 113 -4.30 -30.23 18.27
N LEU A 114 -4.37 -29.54 17.12
CA LEU A 114 -4.46 -30.16 15.80
C LEU A 114 -3.07 -30.70 15.39
N PRO A 115 -2.92 -32.00 15.08
CA PRO A 115 -1.62 -32.62 14.82
C PRO A 115 -0.98 -32.13 13.52
N TYR A 116 -1.80 -31.75 12.54
CA TYR A 116 -1.34 -31.24 11.25
C TYR A 116 -1.07 -29.74 11.28
N TRP A 117 -1.45 -29.00 12.33
CA TRP A 117 -1.36 -27.54 12.33
C TRP A 117 0.08 -27.05 12.53
N ASP A 118 0.60 -26.32 11.55
CA ASP A 118 1.87 -25.60 11.64
C ASP A 118 1.61 -24.08 11.74
N PRO A 119 1.81 -23.46 12.91
CA PRO A 119 1.52 -22.03 13.10
C PRO A 119 2.46 -21.14 12.28
N ILE A 120 3.63 -21.62 11.87
CA ILE A 120 4.59 -20.86 11.06
C ILE A 120 4.11 -20.82 9.60
N LYS A 121 3.68 -21.97 9.07
CA LYS A 121 3.27 -22.12 7.66
C LYS A 121 1.84 -21.67 7.40
N TYR A 122 0.94 -21.86 8.36
CA TYR A 122 -0.49 -21.69 8.15
C TYR A 122 -1.07 -20.41 8.73
N THR A 123 -0.24 -19.56 9.35
CA THR A 123 -0.62 -18.20 9.73
C THR A 123 -0.20 -17.24 8.61
N VAL A 124 -1.10 -17.02 7.65
CA VAL A 124 -0.80 -16.25 6.43
C VAL A 124 -0.73 -14.75 6.73
N ILE A 125 0.20 -14.07 6.09
CA ILE A 125 0.25 -12.60 6.08
C ILE A 125 -0.81 -12.12 5.10
N ASP A 126 -1.90 -11.55 5.63
CA ASP A 126 -2.93 -10.97 4.76
C ASP A 126 -2.37 -9.77 3.99
N SER A 127 -2.25 -9.96 2.67
CA SER A 127 -1.63 -8.96 1.80
C SER A 127 -2.53 -7.75 1.56
N MET A 128 -3.85 -7.85 1.77
CA MET A 128 -4.71 -6.65 1.71
C MET A 128 -4.33 -5.68 2.83
N HIS A 129 -4.30 -6.14 4.08
CA HIS A 129 -3.91 -5.32 5.21
C HIS A 129 -2.44 -4.93 5.14
N ASN A 130 -1.56 -5.84 4.72
CA ASN A 130 -0.13 -5.56 4.62
C ASN A 130 0.19 -4.58 3.49
N HIS A 131 -0.17 -4.87 2.24
CA HIS A 131 0.13 -4.02 1.10
C HIS A 131 -0.69 -2.73 1.12
N TYR A 132 -2.03 -2.81 1.19
CA TYR A 132 -2.86 -1.64 0.88
C TYR A 132 -2.96 -0.69 2.08
N LEU A 133 -3.29 -1.24 3.25
CA LEU A 133 -3.44 -0.45 4.47
C LEU A 133 -2.13 -0.27 5.24
N GLY A 134 -1.17 -1.17 5.04
CA GLY A 134 0.18 -1.10 5.59
C GLY A 134 1.07 -0.26 4.68
N LEU A 135 1.55 -0.82 3.57
CA LEU A 135 2.60 -0.21 2.75
C LEU A 135 2.14 1.03 1.97
N LEU A 136 1.13 0.90 1.09
CA LEU A 136 0.68 1.98 0.20
C LEU A 136 0.22 3.20 1.01
N LYS A 137 -0.65 2.97 2.00
CA LYS A 137 -1.11 4.02 2.89
C LYS A 137 0.03 4.65 3.70
N TYR A 138 0.97 3.86 4.24
CA TYR A 138 2.12 4.39 4.98
C TYR A 138 3.01 5.24 4.07
N HIS A 139 3.27 4.78 2.86
CA HIS A 139 4.06 5.51 1.88
C HIS A 139 3.43 6.88 1.59
N CYS A 140 2.15 6.92 1.25
CA CYS A 140 1.46 8.17 0.95
C CYS A 140 1.31 9.10 2.16
N ARG A 141 0.92 8.59 3.34
CA ARG A 141 0.61 9.43 4.50
C ARG A 141 1.82 9.76 5.37
N THR A 142 2.70 8.78 5.58
CA THR A 142 3.83 8.93 6.50
C THR A 142 5.07 9.41 5.74
N LEU A 143 5.49 8.70 4.69
CA LEU A 143 6.71 9.07 3.96
C LEU A 143 6.52 10.33 3.13
N TRP A 144 5.40 10.42 2.41
CA TRP A 144 5.12 11.59 1.59
C TRP A 144 4.36 12.70 2.30
N GLY A 145 3.83 12.46 3.49
CA GLY A 145 3.16 13.50 4.28
C GLY A 145 1.88 14.05 3.66
N MET A 146 1.12 13.27 2.89
CA MET A 146 -0.08 13.68 2.15
C MET A 146 -1.00 14.63 2.94
N ASN A 147 -0.96 15.92 2.60
CA ASN A 147 -1.72 16.96 3.29
C ASN A 147 -1.96 18.19 2.40
N VAL A 148 -3.23 18.50 2.12
CA VAL A 148 -3.64 19.65 1.28
C VAL A 148 -3.26 21.02 1.86
N SER A 149 -3.03 21.10 3.17
CA SER A 149 -2.65 22.35 3.85
C SER A 149 -1.14 22.58 3.90
N ALA A 150 -0.35 21.51 3.80
CA ALA A 150 1.11 21.57 3.83
C ALA A 150 1.70 22.14 2.53
N VAL A 151 2.84 22.80 2.61
CA VAL A 151 3.59 23.27 1.43
C VAL A 151 4.36 22.08 0.85
N ASP A 152 4.48 22.01 -0.47
CA ASP A 152 5.25 20.97 -1.14
C ASP A 152 6.73 21.04 -0.78
N ALA A 153 7.32 19.88 -0.51
CA ALA A 153 8.75 19.69 -0.32
C ALA A 153 9.52 19.67 -1.66
N ASP A 154 9.06 20.48 -2.62
CA ASP A 154 9.64 20.65 -3.96
C ASP A 154 10.99 21.36 -3.81
N SER A 155 12.06 20.59 -3.71
CA SER A 155 13.41 21.14 -3.64
C SER A 155 13.81 21.71 -5.00
N ASN A 156 13.49 22.97 -5.23
CA ASN A 156 14.27 23.92 -6.05
C ASN A 156 13.94 25.40 -5.80
N SER A 157 12.98 25.74 -4.94
CA SER A 157 13.15 26.99 -4.22
C SER A 157 14.39 26.82 -3.33
N PRO A 158 15.32 27.80 -3.25
CA PRO A 158 16.10 27.91 -2.05
C PRO A 158 15.06 27.90 -0.95
N LEU A 159 15.04 26.85 -0.14
CA LEU A 159 14.93 27.14 1.26
C LEU A 159 16.10 28.12 1.42
N GLU A 160 15.79 29.42 1.54
CA GLU A 160 16.43 30.16 2.60
C GLU A 160 16.27 29.23 3.79
N ASP A 161 17.26 28.35 3.96
CA ASP A 161 17.51 27.64 5.19
C ASP A 161 17.45 28.79 6.17
N ALA A 162 16.31 28.93 6.87
CA ALA A 162 15.99 30.11 7.65
C ALA A 162 17.28 30.46 8.37
N THR A 163 17.80 31.66 8.10
CA THR A 163 19.17 32.04 8.48
C THR A 163 19.36 31.55 9.90
N PRO A 164 20.22 30.54 10.13
CA PRO A 164 20.21 29.82 11.40
C PRO A 164 20.40 30.88 12.49
N SER A 165 19.61 30.78 13.57
CA SER A 165 19.67 31.78 14.63
C SER A 165 21.11 31.91 15.12
N GLU A 166 21.52 33.09 15.60
CA GLU A 166 22.89 33.28 16.10
C GLU A 166 23.25 32.22 17.16
N GLU A 167 22.28 31.79 17.97
CA GLU A 167 22.42 30.69 18.93
C GLU A 167 22.67 29.33 18.27
N ASP A 168 21.98 29.02 17.17
CA ASP A 168 22.18 27.78 16.43
C ASP A 168 23.52 27.77 15.67
N ILE A 169 23.94 28.92 15.13
CA ILE A 169 25.26 29.09 14.51
C ILE A 169 26.35 28.90 15.57
N ALA A 170 26.25 29.57 16.71
CA ALA A 170 27.22 29.45 17.80
C ALA A 170 27.34 28.00 18.30
N ARG A 171 26.20 27.31 18.47
CA ARG A 171 26.15 25.91 18.88
C ARG A 171 26.74 24.97 17.83
N GLY A 172 26.41 25.17 16.56
CA GLY A 172 26.99 24.41 15.46
C GLY A 172 28.50 24.58 15.34
N LEU A 173 29.00 25.81 15.46
CA LEU A 173 30.45 26.10 15.46
C LEU A 173 31.15 25.50 16.68
N ALA A 174 30.52 25.46 17.86
CA ALA A 174 31.07 24.79 19.03
C ALA A 174 31.23 23.28 18.81
N TYR A 175 30.24 22.64 18.18
CA TYR A 175 30.31 21.22 17.81
C TYR A 175 31.22 20.94 16.61
N PHE A 176 31.56 21.95 15.81
CA PHE A 176 32.43 21.76 14.64
C PHE A 176 33.81 21.23 15.05
N GLU A 177 34.43 21.81 16.08
CA GLU A 177 35.82 21.46 16.44
C GLU A 177 35.92 20.28 17.41
N THR A 178 34.87 20.01 18.19
CA THR A 178 34.93 19.09 19.34
C THR A 178 33.76 18.11 19.43
N GLY A 179 32.74 18.26 18.58
CA GLY A 179 31.50 17.51 18.65
C GLY A 179 31.60 16.09 18.08
N THR A 180 30.92 15.17 18.74
CA THR A 180 30.67 13.80 18.29
C THR A 180 29.58 13.76 17.20
N GLU A 181 29.46 12.61 16.51
CA GLU A 181 28.38 12.39 15.53
C GLU A 181 27.00 12.65 16.14
N ASP A 182 26.80 12.24 17.40
CA ASP A 182 25.56 12.45 18.14
C ASP A 182 25.29 13.93 18.41
N GLU A 183 26.30 14.72 18.77
CA GLU A 183 26.13 16.16 19.02
C GLU A 183 25.85 16.94 17.72
N LEU A 184 26.55 16.60 16.63
CA LEU A 184 26.28 17.18 15.31
C LEU A 184 24.90 16.75 14.77
N SER A 185 24.39 15.59 15.18
CA SER A 185 23.03 15.14 14.86
C SER A 185 21.95 16.01 15.50
N THR A 186 22.27 16.77 16.56
CA THR A 186 21.33 17.70 17.20
C THR A 186 21.20 19.04 16.45
N CYS A 187 22.19 19.42 15.63
CA CYS A 187 22.15 20.65 14.84
C CYS A 187 21.03 20.63 13.80
N THR A 188 20.46 21.80 13.48
CA THR A 188 19.50 21.91 12.39
C THR A 188 20.20 21.71 11.04
N ARG A 189 19.43 21.33 10.00
CA ARG A 189 19.96 21.18 8.64
C ARG A 189 20.54 22.50 8.11
N ALA A 190 19.90 23.63 8.45
CA ALA A 190 20.34 24.98 8.10
C ALA A 190 21.72 25.29 8.70
N THR A 191 21.92 25.00 9.99
CA THR A 191 23.20 25.17 10.69
C THR A 191 24.32 24.32 10.05
N LEU A 192 24.05 23.04 9.77
CA LEU A 192 25.05 22.15 9.14
C LEU A 192 25.40 22.59 7.71
N ASN A 193 24.41 23.05 6.94
CA ASN A 193 24.63 23.59 5.59
C ASN A 193 25.46 24.89 5.64
N TYR A 194 25.18 25.76 6.61
CA TYR A 194 25.93 26.99 6.84
C TYR A 194 27.40 26.68 7.18
N MET A 195 27.64 25.77 8.12
CA MET A 195 28.99 25.33 8.51
C MET A 195 29.76 24.76 7.32
N CYS A 196 29.14 23.86 6.54
CA CYS A 196 29.83 23.31 5.38
C CYS A 196 30.08 24.36 4.27
N SER A 197 29.23 25.39 4.13
CA SER A 197 29.55 26.53 3.25
C SER A 197 30.73 27.33 3.78
N LEU A 198 30.72 27.65 5.08
CA LEU A 198 31.74 28.46 5.74
C LEU A 198 33.14 27.83 5.63
N PHE A 199 33.24 26.52 5.85
CA PHE A 199 34.48 25.76 5.78
C PHE A 199 34.74 25.11 4.41
N GLN A 200 33.93 25.44 3.39
CA GLN A 200 34.07 24.94 2.01
C GLN A 200 34.09 23.39 1.90
N ILE A 201 33.30 22.72 2.73
CA ILE A 201 33.22 21.25 2.76
C ILE A 201 32.25 20.75 1.66
N PRO A 202 32.69 19.87 0.75
CA PRO A 202 31.82 19.26 -0.26
C PRO A 202 30.71 18.44 0.39
N ARG A 203 29.45 18.66 -0.04
CA ARG A 203 28.28 18.02 0.58
C ARG A 203 27.09 17.86 -0.37
N LYS A 204 26.21 16.92 -0.02
CA LYS A 204 24.82 16.85 -0.52
C LYS A 204 23.91 17.71 0.36
N LYS A 205 23.44 18.86 -0.15
CA LYS A 205 22.65 19.87 0.61
C LYS A 205 21.36 19.35 1.27
N HIS A 206 20.85 18.20 0.83
CA HIS A 206 19.62 17.58 1.31
C HIS A 206 19.85 16.44 2.33
N SER A 207 21.08 15.97 2.54
CA SER A 207 21.37 14.85 3.45
C SER A 207 22.10 15.31 4.71
N LYS A 208 21.40 15.25 5.85
CA LYS A 208 21.95 15.63 7.16
C LYS A 208 23.11 14.72 7.55
N ALA A 209 22.92 13.40 7.45
CA ALA A 209 23.94 12.40 7.76
C ALA A 209 25.20 12.55 6.88
N HIS A 210 25.03 12.87 5.59
CA HIS A 210 26.17 13.11 4.72
C HIS A 210 26.96 14.35 5.13
N MET A 211 26.29 15.45 5.51
CA MET A 211 26.97 16.65 6.02
C MET A 211 27.75 16.37 7.31
N ILE A 212 27.15 15.66 8.26
CA ILE A 212 27.79 15.29 9.53
C ILE A 212 29.06 14.46 9.26
N ARG A 213 28.95 13.43 8.42
CA ARG A 213 30.10 12.58 8.04
C ARG A 213 31.23 13.39 7.40
N ARG A 214 30.91 14.35 6.53
CA ARG A 214 31.90 15.20 5.83
C ARG A 214 32.56 16.20 6.79
N ILE A 215 31.80 16.75 7.74
CA ILE A 215 32.34 17.61 8.81
C ILE A 215 33.33 16.82 9.68
N LEU A 216 32.96 15.63 10.15
CA LEU A 216 33.84 14.78 10.97
C LEU A 216 35.12 14.37 10.23
N GLN A 217 35.03 14.05 8.92
CA GLN A 217 36.19 13.77 8.08
C GLN A 217 37.11 14.99 7.91
N PHE A 218 36.54 16.18 7.77
CA PHE A 218 37.30 17.43 7.63
C PHE A 218 38.04 17.79 8.93
N VAL A 219 37.36 17.65 10.07
CA VAL A 219 37.90 17.99 11.40
C VAL A 219 38.97 16.98 11.83
N SER A 220 38.78 15.70 11.56
CA SER A 220 39.81 14.68 11.83
C SER A 220 41.07 14.90 10.99
N ALA A 221 40.93 15.32 9.71
CA ALA A 221 42.06 15.69 8.87
C ALA A 221 42.77 16.98 9.36
N ALA A 222 42.00 17.97 9.87
CA ALA A 222 42.54 19.21 10.42
C ALA A 222 43.22 19.03 11.79
N SER A 223 42.72 18.13 12.63
CA SER A 223 43.31 17.80 13.94
C SER A 223 44.59 16.97 13.82
N ALA A 224 44.72 16.14 12.78
CA ALA A 224 45.97 15.44 12.47
C ALA A 224 47.13 16.41 12.13
N ALA A 225 46.82 17.65 11.71
CA ALA A 225 47.80 18.69 11.42
C ALA A 225 48.23 19.53 12.64
N LYS A 226 47.56 19.40 13.80
CA LYS A 226 47.77 20.27 14.99
C LYS A 226 48.41 19.57 16.20
N SER A 227 48.87 18.33 16.09
CA SER A 227 49.48 17.61 17.22
C SER A 227 50.96 17.96 17.43
N GLN A 228 51.25 19.16 17.94
CA GLN A 228 52.42 19.42 18.79
C GLN A 228 52.04 20.42 19.91
N ALA A 229 51.81 19.87 21.11
CA ALA A 229 51.96 20.46 22.46
C ALA A 229 50.82 20.07 23.44
N LYS A 230 51.21 19.73 24.67
CA LYS A 230 50.43 19.51 25.91
C LYS A 230 51.20 20.25 27.04
N PRO A 231 50.73 20.46 28.31
CA PRO A 231 49.39 20.29 28.94
C PRO A 231 48.98 21.37 30.03
N ALA A 232 47.83 21.15 30.72
CA ALA A 232 47.49 21.32 32.18
C ALA A 232 46.77 22.56 32.84
N ASN A 233 45.76 22.22 33.67
CA ASN A 233 45.14 22.77 34.93
C ASN A 233 44.45 24.15 35.10
N THR A 234 43.29 24.09 35.81
CA THR A 234 42.39 25.10 36.46
C THR A 234 42.43 26.58 36.03
N ARG A 235 41.24 27.17 35.77
CA ARG A 235 41.06 28.51 35.18
C ARG A 235 40.79 29.62 36.23
N ASN A 236 41.37 30.82 36.02
CA ASN A 236 41.17 32.03 36.82
C ASN A 236 40.25 33.08 36.15
N ASP A 237 39.37 32.65 35.24
CA ASP A 237 38.53 33.56 34.44
C ASP A 237 37.22 33.92 35.16
N LEU A 238 37.16 35.15 35.68
CA LEU A 238 36.02 35.71 36.41
C LEU A 238 34.77 35.87 35.54
N ALA A 239 34.93 36.22 34.26
CA ALA A 239 33.80 36.46 33.36
C ALA A 239 33.12 35.15 32.95
N ALA A 240 33.89 34.07 32.83
CA ALA A 240 33.35 32.72 32.59
C ALA A 240 32.63 32.15 33.83
N ALA A 241 33.15 32.42 35.03
CA ALA A 241 32.52 32.00 36.29
C ALA A 241 31.19 32.73 36.54
N ASP A 242 31.13 34.04 36.28
CA ASP A 242 29.95 34.90 36.43
C ASP A 242 28.77 34.44 35.55
N ARG A 243 29.04 34.17 34.26
CA ARG A 243 28.03 33.62 33.32
C ARG A 243 27.53 32.24 33.73
N SER A 244 28.43 31.40 34.24
CA SER A 244 28.09 30.04 34.71
C SER A 244 27.23 30.05 35.96
N PHE A 245 27.42 31.05 36.84
CA PHE A 245 26.64 31.24 38.07
C PHE A 245 25.22 31.79 37.78
N LEU A 246 25.09 32.78 36.89
CA LEU A 246 23.79 33.36 36.52
C LEU A 246 22.89 32.44 35.67
N SER A 247 23.45 31.42 35.03
CA SER A 247 22.72 30.45 34.21
C SER A 247 22.06 29.32 35.01
N GLY A 248 22.07 29.40 36.35
CA GLY A 248 21.36 28.47 37.22
C GLY A 248 22.16 27.25 37.66
N ASN A 249 23.47 27.21 37.43
CA ASN A 249 24.34 26.18 38.02
C ASN A 249 24.66 26.54 39.48
N SER A 250 24.51 25.58 40.40
CA SER A 250 24.83 25.81 41.81
C SER A 250 26.33 26.06 42.01
N ALA A 251 26.69 26.98 42.92
CA ALA A 251 28.09 27.30 43.17
C ALA A 251 28.90 26.11 43.73
N SER A 252 28.23 25.07 44.27
CA SER A 252 28.84 23.77 44.60
C SER A 252 29.38 23.01 43.38
N THR A 253 28.76 23.16 42.21
CA THR A 253 29.17 22.52 40.95
C THR A 253 30.35 23.24 40.30
N LEU A 254 30.59 24.50 40.70
CA LEU A 254 31.67 25.35 40.18
C LEU A 254 32.95 25.28 41.04
N ASP A 255 32.88 24.70 42.25
CA ASP A 255 33.97 24.65 43.25
C ASP A 255 35.25 23.97 42.73
N GLY A 256 35.12 22.93 41.89
CA GLY A 256 36.25 22.19 41.30
C GLY A 256 36.85 22.82 40.04
N LYS A 257 36.21 23.84 39.44
CA LYS A 257 36.64 24.45 38.17
C LYS A 257 37.41 25.77 38.35
N TYR A 258 37.15 26.49 39.43
CA TYR A 258 37.66 27.84 39.67
C TYR A 258 38.31 27.99 41.05
N ASN A 259 39.29 28.90 41.15
CA ASN A 259 40.00 29.18 42.39
C ASN A 259 39.14 29.99 43.39
N VAL A 260 39.58 30.09 44.65
CA VAL A 260 38.86 30.83 45.70
C VAL A 260 38.74 32.34 45.40
N GLY A 261 39.77 32.95 44.81
CA GLY A 261 39.79 34.38 44.51
C GLY A 261 38.77 34.82 43.45
N VAL A 262 38.29 33.90 42.60
CA VAL A 262 37.18 34.17 41.67
C VAL A 262 35.85 34.32 42.43
N PHE A 263 35.62 33.54 43.49
CA PHE A 263 34.40 33.62 44.28
C PHE A 263 34.35 34.87 45.18
N GLU A 264 35.49 35.31 45.70
CA GLU A 264 35.60 36.57 46.48
C GLU A 264 35.27 37.80 45.61
N LYS A 265 35.71 37.81 44.35
CA LYS A 265 35.37 38.88 43.38
C LYS A 265 33.91 38.85 42.95
N LEU A 266 33.27 37.67 42.91
CA LEU A 266 31.83 37.56 42.66
C LEU A 266 31.02 38.08 43.86
N CYS A 267 31.46 37.80 45.10
CA CYS A 267 30.88 38.37 46.31
C CYS A 267 30.94 39.90 46.32
N GLU A 268 32.09 40.48 45.94
CA GLU A 268 32.26 41.93 45.82
C GLU A 268 31.33 42.53 44.75
N LYS A 269 31.22 41.86 43.59
CA LYS A 269 30.34 42.29 42.48
C LYS A 269 28.85 42.29 42.85
N TYR A 270 28.39 41.30 43.60
CA TYR A 270 26.98 41.15 43.98
C TYR A 270 26.65 41.70 45.38
N GLN A 271 27.62 42.32 46.03
CA GLN A 271 27.52 42.85 47.40
C GLN A 271 27.00 41.80 48.40
N VAL A 272 27.64 40.64 48.39
CA VAL A 272 27.37 39.52 49.31
C VAL A 272 28.57 39.33 50.23
N ASP A 273 28.34 39.19 51.54
CA ASP A 273 29.41 39.02 52.52
C ASP A 273 30.29 37.79 52.23
N VAL A 274 31.61 38.01 52.20
CA VAL A 274 32.61 36.95 52.04
C VAL A 274 32.67 36.14 53.35
N GLY A 275 32.46 34.82 53.25
CA GLY A 275 32.50 33.92 54.39
C GLY A 275 33.93 33.68 54.90
N ARG A 276 34.09 33.08 56.08
CA ARG A 276 35.41 32.87 56.72
C ARG A 276 36.26 31.82 55.99
N ASN A 277 35.66 31.05 55.08
CA ASN A 277 36.31 30.08 54.23
C ASN A 277 35.54 29.90 52.90
N LYS A 278 36.20 29.27 51.91
CA LYS A 278 35.65 29.06 50.55
C LYS A 278 34.24 28.45 50.54
N LYS A 279 33.95 27.50 51.43
CA LYS A 279 32.63 26.84 51.50
C LYS A 279 31.54 27.77 52.04
N GLU A 280 31.88 28.66 52.95
CA GLU A 280 30.96 29.66 53.50
C GLU A 280 30.67 30.77 52.48
N THR A 281 31.69 31.25 51.76
CA THR A 281 31.56 32.20 50.64
C THR A 281 30.64 31.69 49.53
N ILE A 282 30.81 30.41 49.16
CA ILE A 282 29.94 29.74 48.18
C ILE A 282 28.49 29.64 48.67
N ARG A 283 28.28 29.38 49.97
CA ARG A 283 26.94 29.25 50.56
C ARG A 283 26.19 30.59 50.57
N ASN A 284 26.87 31.69 50.88
CA ASN A 284 26.29 33.04 50.89
C ASN A 284 25.86 33.49 49.48
N LEU A 285 26.66 33.20 48.44
CA LEU A 285 26.30 33.47 47.04
C LEU A 285 25.05 32.71 46.59
N ILE A 286 24.90 31.43 46.99
CA ILE A 286 23.71 30.62 46.66
C ILE A 286 22.45 31.19 47.31
N ALA A 287 22.53 31.62 48.57
CA ALA A 287 21.39 32.22 49.28
C ALA A 287 20.90 33.51 48.60
N TRP A 288 21.82 34.35 48.12
CA TRP A 288 21.51 35.56 47.37
C TRP A 288 20.82 35.26 46.03
N HIS A 289 21.30 34.26 45.28
CA HIS A 289 20.72 33.91 43.97
C HIS A 289 19.28 33.34 44.09
N HIS A 290 18.99 32.57 45.15
CA HIS A 290 17.64 32.09 45.41
C HIS A 290 16.68 33.21 45.86
N GLY A 291 17.15 34.21 46.60
CA GLY A 291 16.36 35.40 46.96
C GLY A 291 15.90 36.21 45.74
N LEU A 292 16.71 36.26 44.68
CA LEU A 292 16.37 36.90 43.40
C LEU A 292 15.29 36.17 42.61
N GLN A 293 15.19 34.84 42.72
CA GLN A 293 14.18 34.06 42.01
C GLN A 293 12.77 34.21 42.59
N CYS A 294 12.63 34.53 43.88
CA CYS A 294 11.33 34.79 44.51
C CYS A 294 10.75 36.19 44.17
N ALA A 295 11.58 37.18 43.83
CA ALA A 295 11.13 38.53 43.51
C ALA A 295 10.60 38.68 42.05
N VAL A 296 10.97 37.77 41.15
CA VAL A 296 10.55 37.79 39.73
C VAL A 296 9.15 37.18 39.54
N THR A 297 8.68 36.38 40.49
CA THR A 297 7.38 35.69 40.41
C THR A 297 6.16 36.54 40.80
N ASP A 298 6.33 37.71 41.44
CA ASP A 298 5.20 38.53 41.92
C ASP A 298 4.70 39.60 40.92
N VAL A 299 5.39 39.83 39.80
CA VAL A 299 4.97 40.85 38.80
C VAL A 299 4.13 40.26 37.66
N HIS A 300 4.09 38.94 37.49
CA HIS A 300 3.42 38.29 36.34
C HIS A 300 1.98 37.81 36.60
N LEU A 301 1.47 37.91 37.84
CA LEU A 301 0.16 37.38 38.23
C LEU A 301 -0.99 38.40 38.24
N SER A 302 -0.75 39.70 37.98
CA SER A 302 -1.80 40.74 38.00
C SER A 302 -2.35 41.12 36.62
N SER A 303 -1.83 40.59 35.50
CA SER A 303 -2.24 40.96 34.14
C SER A 303 -3.20 39.97 33.44
N LEU A 304 -3.55 38.85 34.08
CA LEU A 304 -4.30 37.74 33.43
C LEU A 304 -5.75 37.57 33.89
N GLN A 305 -6.41 38.60 34.44
CA GLN A 305 -7.84 38.54 34.82
C GLN A 305 -8.77 39.55 34.12
N LYS A 306 -8.33 40.27 33.08
CA LYS A 306 -9.20 41.23 32.34
C LYS A 306 -9.35 41.00 30.83
N ALA A 307 -9.26 39.77 30.34
CA ALA A 307 -9.53 39.45 28.93
C ALA A 307 -10.43 38.22 28.73
N LYS A 308 -11.50 38.11 29.52
CA LYS A 308 -12.64 37.22 29.25
C LYS A 308 -13.91 38.05 29.02
N SER A 309 -13.97 38.75 27.89
CA SER A 309 -15.24 39.08 27.23
C SER A 309 -14.98 39.63 25.82
N ALA A 310 -15.77 39.11 24.87
CA ALA A 310 -15.93 39.54 23.48
C ALA A 310 -14.83 39.19 22.45
N GLY A 311 -15.22 38.50 21.37
CA GLY A 311 -14.51 38.49 20.09
C GLY A 311 -14.18 37.10 19.52
N GLY A 312 -14.80 36.73 18.39
CA GLY A 312 -14.75 35.41 17.75
C GLY A 312 -13.37 34.88 17.36
N LYS A 313 -13.24 33.56 17.36
CA LYS A 313 -12.03 32.80 17.03
C LYS A 313 -11.72 32.82 15.53
N ALA A 314 -10.66 33.52 15.12
CA ALA A 314 -9.88 33.14 13.95
C ALA A 314 -8.62 32.39 14.43
N LYS A 315 -8.55 31.07 14.20
CA LYS A 315 -7.34 30.27 14.48
C LYS A 315 -6.21 30.74 13.55
N ARG A 316 -5.15 31.32 14.12
CA ARG A 316 -3.84 31.44 13.46
C ARG A 316 -3.39 30.03 13.02
N LYS A 317 -3.25 29.80 11.71
CA LYS A 317 -2.74 28.54 11.15
C LYS A 317 -1.30 28.33 11.66
N ALA A 318 -1.06 27.25 12.40
CA ALA A 318 0.29 26.77 12.66
C ALA A 318 0.94 26.38 11.31
N ASN A 319 2.20 26.76 11.10
CA ASN A 319 2.96 26.34 9.92
C ASN A 319 3.14 24.81 9.98
N LEU A 320 2.39 24.09 9.15
CA LEU A 320 2.53 22.64 8.99
C LEU A 320 3.89 22.31 8.35
N PRO A 321 4.53 21.18 8.72
CA PRO A 321 5.77 20.77 8.07
C PRO A 321 5.55 20.56 6.56
N PRO A 322 6.57 20.79 5.72
CA PRO A 322 6.49 20.51 4.28
C PRO A 322 6.17 19.04 4.02
N ALA A 323 5.39 18.78 2.98
CA ALA A 323 4.97 17.44 2.56
C ALA A 323 5.39 17.19 1.10
N ILE A 324 5.78 15.97 0.77
CA ILE A 324 6.08 15.59 -0.63
C ILE A 324 4.79 15.62 -1.45
N LEU A 325 3.71 15.05 -0.89
CA LEU A 325 2.35 15.27 -1.39
C LEU A 325 1.73 16.48 -0.67
N GLY A 326 2.30 17.66 -0.94
CA GLY A 326 1.82 18.94 -0.45
C GLY A 326 0.68 19.52 -1.30
N ARG A 327 0.34 20.78 -1.03
CA ARG A 327 -0.80 21.48 -1.64
C ARG A 327 -0.78 21.49 -3.17
N LYS A 328 0.35 21.79 -3.82
CA LYS A 328 0.48 21.89 -5.28
C LYS A 328 0.38 20.51 -5.92
N THR A 329 1.12 19.53 -5.41
CA THR A 329 1.11 18.17 -5.94
C THR A 329 -0.25 17.51 -5.77
N LEU A 330 -0.88 17.67 -4.59
CA LEU A 330 -2.23 17.15 -4.39
C LEU A 330 -3.26 17.86 -5.25
N ARG A 331 -3.18 19.18 -5.41
CA ARG A 331 -4.07 19.89 -6.35
C ARG A 331 -3.95 19.34 -7.76
N HIS A 332 -2.72 19.13 -8.24
CA HIS A 332 -2.50 18.53 -9.54
C HIS A 332 -3.12 17.12 -9.63
N ILE A 333 -2.91 16.26 -8.62
CA ILE A 333 -3.57 14.95 -8.55
C ILE A 333 -5.09 15.07 -8.62
N GLN A 334 -5.69 15.97 -7.83
CA GLN A 334 -7.14 16.18 -7.78
C GLN A 334 -7.72 16.68 -9.11
N GLU A 335 -6.96 17.49 -9.86
CA GLU A 335 -7.31 17.96 -11.20
C GLU A 335 -7.20 16.85 -12.27
N GLN A 336 -6.24 15.94 -12.12
CA GLN A 336 -6.03 14.84 -13.08
C GLN A 336 -6.94 13.63 -12.84
N LEU A 337 -7.36 13.37 -11.60
CA LEU A 337 -8.23 12.22 -11.26
C LEU A 337 -9.50 12.12 -12.14
N PRO A 338 -10.27 13.19 -12.38
CA PRO A 338 -11.47 13.13 -13.21
C PRO A 338 -11.21 12.85 -14.69
N LEU A 339 -9.99 13.10 -15.18
CA LEU A 339 -9.59 12.89 -16.57
C LEU A 339 -9.30 11.42 -16.88
N THR A 340 -9.06 10.61 -15.85
CA THR A 340 -8.79 9.18 -16.00
C THR A 340 -10.09 8.42 -16.23
N GLU A 341 -10.24 7.85 -17.42
CA GLU A 341 -11.32 6.93 -17.76
C GLU A 341 -11.02 5.55 -17.17
N LEU A 342 -11.69 5.23 -16.06
CA LEU A 342 -11.67 3.90 -15.45
C LEU A 342 -12.85 3.04 -15.95
N PRO A 343 -12.66 1.73 -16.14
CA PRO A 343 -13.76 0.78 -16.36
C PRO A 343 -14.81 0.86 -15.24
N SER A 344 -16.08 0.58 -15.55
CA SER A 344 -17.19 0.77 -14.60
C SER A 344 -17.12 -0.09 -13.34
N TRP A 345 -16.43 -1.24 -13.42
CA TRP A 345 -16.22 -2.15 -12.30
C TRP A 345 -15.08 -1.72 -11.37
N VAL A 346 -14.26 -0.75 -11.77
CA VAL A 346 -13.22 -0.17 -10.91
C VAL A 346 -13.80 1.02 -10.15
N ASP A 347 -13.74 0.96 -8.82
CA ASP A 347 -14.27 2.03 -7.98
C ASP A 347 -13.54 3.35 -8.20
N ARG A 348 -14.27 4.45 -8.04
CA ARG A 348 -13.69 5.78 -8.11
C ARG A 348 -13.09 6.19 -6.77
N VAL A 349 -11.88 6.72 -6.82
CA VAL A 349 -11.27 7.37 -5.67
C VAL A 349 -11.90 8.77 -5.49
N PRO A 350 -12.17 9.23 -4.25
CA PRO A 350 -12.68 10.58 -4.01
C PRO A 350 -11.80 11.64 -4.68
N THR A 351 -12.39 12.58 -5.42
CA THR A 351 -11.61 13.62 -6.13
C THR A 351 -10.88 14.58 -5.21
N ASN A 352 -11.23 14.64 -3.92
CA ASN A 352 -10.61 15.47 -2.90
C ASN A 352 -9.63 14.69 -2.00
N VAL A 353 -8.88 13.73 -2.56
CA VAL A 353 -7.84 12.96 -1.84
C VAL A 353 -6.92 13.90 -1.05
N GLY A 354 -6.61 13.52 0.20
CA GLY A 354 -5.73 14.28 1.08
C GLY A 354 -6.43 15.38 1.90
N SER A 355 -7.73 15.62 1.66
CA SER A 355 -8.57 16.47 2.52
C SER A 355 -9.11 15.71 3.73
N THR A 356 -9.45 16.43 4.80
CA THR A 356 -10.09 15.88 6.00
C THR A 356 -11.62 15.75 5.87
N GLU A 357 -12.22 16.26 4.79
CA GLU A 357 -13.67 16.45 4.65
C GLU A 357 -14.46 15.15 4.38
N ARG A 358 -13.83 14.11 3.83
CA ARG A 358 -14.54 12.90 3.35
C ARG A 358 -14.15 11.58 4.03
N GLY A 359 -13.54 11.63 5.22
CA GLY A 359 -13.22 10.44 6.01
C GLY A 359 -11.99 9.66 5.51
N LYS A 360 -11.86 8.39 5.94
CA LYS A 360 -10.73 7.51 5.62
C LYS A 360 -10.99 6.77 4.29
N LEU A 361 -9.99 6.69 3.41
CA LEU A 361 -10.05 5.84 2.23
C LEU A 361 -10.12 4.35 2.64
N SER A 362 -10.95 3.58 1.93
CA SER A 362 -11.00 2.12 2.06
C SER A 362 -9.72 1.48 1.50
N ALA A 363 -9.51 0.19 1.78
CA ALA A 363 -8.37 -0.55 1.20
C ALA A 363 -8.39 -0.54 -0.35
N ASP A 364 -9.57 -0.54 -0.98
CA ASP A 364 -9.70 -0.56 -2.46
C ASP A 364 -9.33 0.79 -3.02
N GLN A 365 -9.79 1.84 -2.35
CA GLN A 365 -9.49 3.20 -2.76
C GLN A 365 -7.99 3.48 -2.63
N TRP A 366 -7.31 2.93 -1.61
CA TRP A 366 -5.85 2.97 -1.53
C TRP A 366 -5.20 2.22 -2.69
N HIS A 367 -5.65 0.99 -2.97
CA HIS A 367 -5.13 0.21 -4.08
C HIS A 367 -5.30 0.94 -5.42
N ILE A 368 -6.51 1.40 -5.76
CA ILE A 368 -6.82 2.09 -7.01
C ILE A 368 -6.09 3.43 -7.11
N LEU A 369 -6.03 4.20 -6.03
CA LEU A 369 -5.25 5.45 -6.00
C LEU A 369 -3.78 5.15 -6.33
N CYS A 370 -3.19 4.20 -5.63
CA CYS A 370 -1.74 3.98 -5.69
C CYS A 370 -1.28 3.14 -6.89
N VAL A 371 -2.09 2.22 -7.38
CA VAL A 371 -1.70 1.30 -8.46
C VAL A 371 -2.12 1.81 -9.83
N ILE A 372 -3.21 2.58 -9.91
CA ILE A 372 -3.72 3.09 -11.20
C ILE A 372 -3.47 4.59 -11.31
N ASN A 373 -4.04 5.39 -10.42
CA ASN A 373 -4.08 6.85 -10.61
C ASN A 373 -2.71 7.51 -10.41
N LEU A 374 -2.01 7.20 -9.31
CA LEU A 374 -0.73 7.84 -9.01
C LEU A 374 0.37 7.49 -10.01
N PRO A 375 0.52 6.25 -10.52
CA PRO A 375 1.46 5.97 -11.61
C PRO A 375 1.17 6.79 -12.86
N ILE A 376 -0.10 6.81 -13.31
CA ILE A 376 -0.51 7.62 -14.47
C ILE A 376 -0.15 9.10 -14.28
N ILE A 377 -0.44 9.67 -13.10
CA ILE A 377 -0.28 11.11 -12.84
C ILE A 377 1.18 11.47 -12.53
N LEU A 378 1.81 10.76 -11.60
CA LEU A 378 3.12 11.13 -11.05
C LEU A 378 4.26 10.83 -12.01
N ILE A 379 4.18 9.81 -12.88
CA ILE A 379 5.22 9.56 -13.88
C ILE A 379 5.42 10.80 -14.75
N ASN A 380 4.34 11.31 -15.35
CA ASN A 380 4.39 12.54 -16.15
C ASN A 380 4.74 13.77 -15.31
N TYR A 381 4.14 13.91 -14.12
CA TYR A 381 4.32 15.11 -13.31
C TYR A 381 5.72 15.23 -12.66
N TRP A 382 6.39 14.12 -12.35
CA TRP A 382 7.67 14.10 -11.65
C TRP A 382 8.87 13.82 -12.54
N HIS A 383 8.69 13.26 -13.74
CA HIS A 383 9.78 13.00 -14.68
C HIS A 383 10.58 14.27 -14.99
N SER A 384 9.89 15.38 -15.29
CA SER A 384 10.49 16.68 -15.63
C SER A 384 10.88 17.54 -14.42
N LYS A 385 10.66 17.06 -13.18
CA LYS A 385 11.05 17.78 -11.95
C LYS A 385 12.52 17.50 -11.59
N SER A 386 12.89 17.74 -10.32
CA SER A 386 14.24 17.51 -9.82
C SER A 386 14.59 16.01 -9.76
N GLU A 387 15.88 15.71 -9.71
CA GLU A 387 16.41 14.35 -9.56
C GLU A 387 15.81 13.62 -8.35
N LEU A 388 15.65 14.32 -7.23
CA LEU A 388 15.01 13.77 -6.03
C LEU A 388 13.56 13.32 -6.28
N HIS A 389 12.80 14.00 -7.17
CA HIS A 389 11.45 13.53 -7.53
C HIS A 389 11.50 12.24 -8.33
N ARG A 390 12.47 12.11 -9.25
CA ARG A 390 12.68 10.87 -10.01
C ARG A 390 13.13 9.71 -9.11
N GLU A 391 14.00 9.96 -8.14
CA GLU A 391 14.39 8.94 -7.14
C GLU A 391 13.19 8.49 -6.29
N ARG A 392 12.38 9.44 -5.81
CA ARG A 392 11.14 9.16 -5.07
C ARG A 392 10.13 8.38 -5.92
N LEU A 393 9.96 8.76 -7.19
CA LEU A 393 9.11 8.05 -8.14
C LEU A 393 9.61 6.62 -8.32
N LYS A 394 10.90 6.42 -8.59
CA LYS A 394 11.50 5.10 -8.79
C LYS A 394 11.31 4.21 -7.57
N ASN A 395 11.56 4.74 -6.37
CA ASN A 395 11.27 4.03 -5.12
C ASN A 395 9.80 3.60 -5.03
N TYR A 396 8.88 4.52 -5.30
CA TYR A 396 7.45 4.24 -5.30
C TYR A 396 7.05 3.18 -6.33
N MET A 397 7.63 3.21 -7.54
CA MET A 397 7.33 2.24 -8.59
C MET A 397 7.78 0.82 -8.23
N TYR A 398 8.83 0.65 -7.40
CA TYR A 398 9.16 -0.66 -6.83
C TYR A 398 8.06 -1.17 -5.89
N LEU A 399 7.53 -0.30 -5.01
CA LEU A 399 6.40 -0.65 -4.15
C LEU A 399 5.15 -1.02 -4.98
N VAL A 400 4.82 -0.24 -6.01
CA VAL A 400 3.66 -0.56 -6.88
C VAL A 400 3.88 -1.88 -7.62
N THR A 401 5.11 -2.16 -8.05
CA THR A 401 5.48 -3.45 -8.68
C THR A 401 5.29 -4.61 -7.71
N GLU A 402 5.79 -4.51 -6.47
CA GLU A 402 5.58 -5.51 -5.41
C GLU A 402 4.08 -5.82 -5.25
N VAL A 403 3.25 -4.79 -5.15
CA VAL A 403 1.81 -4.96 -4.95
C VAL A 403 1.11 -5.58 -6.16
N VAL A 404 1.45 -5.16 -7.38
CA VAL A 404 0.83 -5.69 -8.61
C VAL A 404 1.22 -7.13 -8.85
N VAL A 405 2.51 -7.46 -8.72
CA VAL A 405 3.01 -8.82 -8.92
C VAL A 405 2.43 -9.76 -7.86
N GLY A 406 2.39 -9.34 -6.60
CA GLY A 406 1.75 -10.12 -5.52
C GLY A 406 0.24 -10.27 -5.67
N SER A 407 -0.39 -9.56 -6.62
CA SER A 407 -1.83 -9.61 -6.91
C SER A 407 -2.15 -10.30 -8.24
N LEU A 408 -1.18 -10.91 -8.92
CA LEU A 408 -1.44 -11.68 -10.12
C LEU A 408 -2.36 -12.88 -9.82
N LEU A 409 -3.19 -13.24 -10.79
CA LEU A 409 -4.11 -14.39 -10.68
C LEU A 409 -3.41 -15.73 -10.96
N GLU A 410 -2.23 -15.68 -11.57
CA GLU A 410 -1.36 -16.81 -11.82
C GLU A 410 0.02 -16.44 -11.26
N MET A 411 0.71 -17.43 -10.69
CA MET A 411 2.00 -17.22 -10.05
C MET A 411 3.02 -18.18 -10.65
N THR A 412 4.17 -17.65 -11.05
CA THR A 412 5.34 -18.40 -11.52
C THR A 412 6.54 -18.02 -10.65
N GLU A 413 7.60 -18.84 -10.64
CA GLU A 413 8.82 -18.50 -9.88
C GLU A 413 9.46 -17.19 -10.37
N GLU A 414 9.36 -16.88 -11.67
CA GLU A 414 9.83 -15.60 -12.22
C GLU A 414 9.06 -14.41 -11.64
N ALA A 415 7.74 -14.56 -11.48
CA ALA A 415 6.92 -13.54 -10.84
C ALA A 415 7.27 -13.40 -9.34
N VAL A 416 7.52 -14.51 -8.64
CA VAL A 416 7.94 -14.47 -7.24
C VAL A 416 9.30 -13.78 -7.08
N HIS A 417 10.29 -14.07 -7.95
CA HIS A 417 11.57 -13.37 -7.94
C HIS A 417 11.41 -11.88 -8.25
N LEU A 418 10.54 -11.51 -9.20
CA LEU A 418 10.25 -10.10 -9.49
C LEU A 418 9.66 -9.38 -8.28
N TYR A 419 8.79 -10.05 -7.52
CA TYR A 419 8.27 -9.53 -6.26
C TYR A 419 9.40 -9.31 -5.24
N GLU A 420 10.24 -10.34 -5.01
CA GLU A 420 11.35 -10.30 -4.03
C GLU A 420 12.30 -9.14 -4.33
N ASP A 421 12.69 -9.01 -5.60
CA ASP A 421 13.52 -7.93 -6.10
C ASP A 421 12.89 -6.55 -5.86
N ALA A 422 11.61 -6.39 -6.19
CA ALA A 422 10.89 -5.13 -6.04
C ALA A 422 10.74 -4.73 -4.57
N ALA A 423 10.36 -5.68 -3.70
CA ALA A 423 10.22 -5.44 -2.27
C ALA A 423 11.55 -5.03 -1.63
N MET A 424 12.64 -5.73 -1.96
CA MET A 424 13.97 -5.40 -1.42
C MET A 424 14.48 -4.04 -1.93
N LYS A 425 14.36 -3.77 -3.24
CA LYS A 425 14.76 -2.48 -3.84
C LYS A 425 13.93 -1.32 -3.27
N TYR A 426 12.63 -1.51 -3.03
CA TYR A 426 11.79 -0.53 -2.37
C TYR A 426 12.33 -0.18 -0.98
N LEU A 427 12.60 -1.17 -0.12
CA LEU A 427 13.04 -0.90 1.25
C LEU A 427 14.44 -0.29 1.31
N GLN A 428 15.40 -0.79 0.53
CA GLN A 428 16.76 -0.26 0.47
C GLN A 428 16.76 1.22 0.04
N THR A 429 16.14 1.52 -1.09
CA THR A 429 16.11 2.90 -1.62
C THR A 429 15.24 3.82 -0.76
N ALA A 430 14.20 3.32 -0.08
CA ALA A 430 13.41 4.15 0.81
C ALA A 430 14.18 4.56 2.08
N LYS A 431 15.07 3.70 2.61
CA LYS A 431 15.99 4.09 3.70
C LYS A 431 16.93 5.20 3.25
N GLU A 432 17.44 5.14 2.03
CA GLU A 432 18.34 6.15 1.47
C GLU A 432 17.63 7.49 1.20
N VAL A 433 16.44 7.44 0.60
CA VAL A 433 15.69 8.63 0.15
C VAL A 433 14.96 9.33 1.30
N TYR A 434 14.48 8.57 2.30
CA TYR A 434 13.60 9.11 3.36
C TYR A 434 14.18 9.02 4.78
N ASP A 435 15.35 8.40 4.99
CA ASP A 435 15.88 8.10 6.33
C ASP A 435 14.84 7.36 7.20
N MET A 436 14.15 6.41 6.55
CA MET A 436 13.01 5.69 7.12
C MET A 436 13.47 4.60 8.10
N LYS A 437 12.78 4.51 9.24
CA LYS A 437 12.74 3.29 10.06
C LYS A 437 11.70 2.32 9.53
N LEU A 438 12.08 1.05 9.45
CA LEU A 438 11.18 -0.01 9.00
C LEU A 438 10.06 -0.23 10.02
N THR A 439 8.98 -0.83 9.53
CA THR A 439 7.80 -1.17 10.33
C THR A 439 7.55 -2.67 10.21
N PRO A 440 6.76 -3.28 11.11
CA PRO A 440 6.40 -4.68 10.99
C PRO A 440 5.76 -5.03 9.64
N ASN A 441 5.04 -4.08 9.00
CA ASN A 441 4.47 -4.33 7.67
C ASN A 441 5.54 -4.39 6.57
N HIS A 442 6.57 -3.55 6.62
CA HIS A 442 7.71 -3.63 5.70
C HIS A 442 8.44 -4.97 5.84
N HIS A 443 8.66 -5.41 7.08
CA HIS A 443 9.29 -6.71 7.33
C HIS A 443 8.41 -7.88 6.85
N ASN A 444 7.11 -7.86 7.17
CA ASN A 444 6.16 -8.89 6.75
C ASN A 444 6.06 -9.01 5.23
N SER A 445 6.25 -7.92 4.48
CA SER A 445 6.13 -7.96 3.03
C SER A 445 7.26 -8.75 2.36
N LEU A 446 8.44 -8.83 3.01
CA LEU A 446 9.56 -9.70 2.61
C LEU A 446 9.29 -11.19 2.86
N HIS A 447 8.27 -11.53 3.66
CA HIS A 447 7.85 -12.91 3.90
C HIS A 447 6.69 -13.37 2.99
N ILE A 448 6.02 -12.45 2.28
CA ILE A 448 4.96 -12.80 1.32
C ILE A 448 5.39 -13.80 0.23
N PRO A 449 6.62 -13.76 -0.32
CA PRO A 449 7.10 -14.76 -1.28
C PRO A 449 7.01 -16.21 -0.81
N TYR A 450 7.14 -16.44 0.49
CA TYR A 450 6.95 -17.77 1.08
C TYR A 450 5.53 -18.29 0.85
N PHE A 451 4.52 -17.43 1.04
CA PHE A 451 3.12 -17.79 0.84
C PHE A 451 2.75 -17.87 -0.64
N LEU A 452 3.38 -17.06 -1.50
CA LEU A 452 3.23 -17.18 -2.95
C LEU A 452 3.66 -18.57 -3.46
N ARG A 453 4.75 -19.11 -2.93
CA ARG A 453 5.22 -20.47 -3.28
C ARG A 453 4.37 -21.57 -2.64
N LEU A 454 3.86 -21.34 -1.41
CA LEU A 454 3.13 -22.35 -0.66
C LEU A 454 1.65 -22.48 -1.06
N PHE A 455 0.95 -21.36 -1.24
CA PHE A 455 -0.49 -21.31 -1.52
C PHE A 455 -0.81 -20.83 -2.94
N GLY A 456 0.20 -20.41 -3.70
CA GLY A 456 0.01 -19.78 -4.99
C GLY A 456 -0.42 -18.31 -4.86
N PRO A 457 -1.14 -17.80 -5.85
CA PRO A 457 -1.65 -16.42 -5.87
C PRO A 457 -2.36 -15.98 -4.58
N LEU A 458 -2.06 -14.77 -4.08
CA LEU A 458 -2.59 -14.28 -2.79
C LEU A 458 -4.11 -14.09 -2.77
N HIS A 459 -4.78 -14.03 -3.93
CA HIS A 459 -6.23 -13.81 -4.00
C HIS A 459 -7.02 -14.88 -3.23
N SER A 460 -6.52 -16.11 -3.16
CA SER A 460 -7.16 -17.23 -2.44
C SER A 460 -6.97 -17.16 -0.92
N VAL A 461 -6.00 -16.36 -0.44
CA VAL A 461 -5.58 -16.28 0.97
C VAL A 461 -5.57 -14.85 1.51
N ARG A 462 -6.43 -13.98 0.95
CA ARG A 462 -6.69 -12.60 1.43
C ARG A 462 -7.99 -12.52 2.21
N THR A 463 -8.10 -11.54 3.11
CA THR A 463 -9.28 -11.36 3.97
C THR A 463 -10.49 -10.71 3.30
N PHE A 464 -10.44 -10.36 2.01
CA PHE A 464 -11.57 -9.68 1.34
C PHE A 464 -12.90 -10.44 1.45
N PHE A 465 -12.86 -11.75 1.19
CA PHE A 465 -14.04 -12.61 1.30
C PHE A 465 -14.56 -12.65 2.74
N SER A 466 -13.65 -12.79 3.70
CA SER A 466 -13.96 -12.85 5.13
C SER A 466 -14.53 -11.52 5.63
N GLU A 467 -13.99 -10.36 5.23
CA GLU A 467 -14.52 -9.04 5.57
C GLU A 467 -15.92 -8.82 5.02
N ARG A 468 -16.19 -9.24 3.77
CA ARG A 468 -17.54 -9.17 3.19
C ARG A 468 -18.52 -10.05 3.95
N THR A 469 -18.08 -11.24 4.33
CA THR A 469 -18.88 -12.15 5.15
C THR A 469 -19.15 -11.53 6.51
N ASN A 470 -18.15 -10.91 7.14
CA ASN A 470 -18.33 -10.18 8.40
C ASN A 470 -19.34 -9.05 8.26
N TYR A 471 -19.29 -8.26 7.18
CA TYR A 471 -20.28 -7.22 6.92
C TYR A 471 -21.70 -7.79 6.77
N ARG A 472 -21.86 -8.89 6.00
CA ARG A 472 -23.13 -9.59 5.86
C ARG A 472 -23.66 -10.15 7.18
N LEU A 473 -22.77 -10.65 8.04
CA LEU A 473 -23.13 -11.12 9.37
C LEU A 473 -23.53 -9.95 10.28
N GLN A 474 -22.82 -8.83 10.22
CA GLN A 474 -23.14 -7.61 10.97
C GLN A 474 -24.46 -6.97 10.55
N SER A 475 -24.89 -7.15 9.30
CA SER A 475 -26.18 -6.67 8.82
C SER A 475 -27.36 -7.56 9.21
N GLN A 476 -27.12 -8.71 9.82
CA GLN A 476 -28.20 -9.56 10.32
C GLN A 476 -28.74 -8.99 11.64
N ASP A 477 -30.06 -8.98 11.78
CA ASP A 477 -30.69 -8.66 13.05
C ASP A 477 -30.34 -9.75 14.06
N THR A 478 -29.66 -9.36 15.13
CA THR A 478 -29.30 -10.27 16.22
C THR A 478 -29.72 -9.68 17.55
N ASN A 479 -29.92 -10.56 18.53
CA ASN A 479 -30.18 -10.14 19.91
C ASN A 479 -28.89 -9.82 20.69
N MET A 480 -27.72 -9.88 20.03
CA MET A 480 -26.38 -9.62 20.58
C MET A 480 -26.00 -10.47 21.80
N LYS A 481 -26.64 -11.63 22.01
CA LYS A 481 -26.33 -12.54 23.12
C LYS A 481 -25.30 -13.59 22.71
N PHE A 482 -24.11 -13.53 23.31
CA PHE A 482 -23.08 -14.57 23.15
C PHE A 482 -23.63 -15.96 23.51
N GLY A 483 -23.38 -16.96 22.65
CA GLY A 483 -23.94 -18.31 22.75
C GLY A 483 -25.24 -18.51 21.95
N GLU A 484 -26.02 -17.45 21.70
CA GLU A 484 -27.18 -17.46 20.80
C GLU A 484 -26.87 -16.79 19.44
N LEU A 485 -25.86 -15.92 19.42
CA LEU A 485 -25.41 -15.17 18.27
C LEU A 485 -24.84 -16.10 17.17
N GLU A 486 -23.95 -17.01 17.54
CA GLU A 486 -23.28 -17.93 16.63
C GLU A 486 -24.28 -18.90 15.97
N PRO A 487 -25.22 -19.53 16.70
CA PRO A 487 -26.31 -20.28 16.08
C PRO A 487 -27.20 -19.45 15.16
N THR A 488 -27.45 -18.18 15.48
CA THR A 488 -28.27 -17.27 14.64
C THR A 488 -27.59 -17.03 13.31
N TYR A 489 -26.30 -16.67 13.33
CA TYR A 489 -25.48 -16.51 12.12
C TYR A 489 -25.47 -17.80 11.27
N MET A 490 -25.25 -18.96 11.90
CA MET A 490 -25.23 -20.24 11.18
C MET A 490 -26.57 -20.59 10.55
N ARG A 491 -27.68 -20.39 11.27
CA ARG A 491 -29.03 -20.66 10.75
C ARG A 491 -29.37 -19.74 9.59
N GLN A 492 -29.06 -18.45 9.69
CA GLN A 492 -29.38 -17.49 8.64
C GLN A 492 -28.56 -17.77 7.37
N SER A 493 -27.25 -17.99 7.51
CA SER A 493 -26.40 -18.39 6.38
C SER A 493 -26.88 -19.70 5.72
N SER A 494 -27.29 -20.69 6.52
CA SER A 494 -27.84 -21.96 5.99
C SER A 494 -29.17 -21.76 5.27
N ARG A 495 -30.07 -20.91 5.79
CA ARG A 495 -31.34 -20.56 5.14
C ARG A 495 -31.11 -19.86 3.80
N SER A 496 -30.20 -18.89 3.75
CA SER A 496 -29.83 -18.21 2.51
C SER A 496 -29.25 -19.18 1.48
N ALA A 497 -28.35 -20.08 1.89
CA ALA A 497 -27.78 -21.10 0.99
C ALA A 497 -28.86 -22.06 0.45
N ASN A 498 -29.75 -22.54 1.31
CA ASN A 498 -30.84 -23.43 0.89
C ASN A 498 -31.82 -22.72 -0.06
N LEU A 499 -32.14 -21.45 0.20
CA LEU A 499 -32.99 -20.65 -0.69
C LEU A 499 -32.37 -20.50 -2.09
N LEU A 500 -31.07 -20.23 -2.17
CA LEU A 500 -30.35 -20.17 -3.45
C LEU A 500 -30.47 -21.48 -4.22
N VAL A 501 -30.32 -22.63 -3.54
CA VAL A 501 -30.47 -23.94 -4.17
C VAL A 501 -31.91 -24.16 -4.66
N PHE A 502 -32.93 -23.74 -3.91
CA PHE A 502 -34.32 -23.82 -4.37
C PHE A 502 -34.59 -22.93 -5.60
N LEU A 503 -34.04 -21.72 -5.63
CA LEU A 503 -34.16 -20.80 -6.77
C LEU A 503 -33.43 -21.31 -8.03
N GLN A 504 -32.53 -22.29 -7.89
CA GLN A 504 -31.84 -22.95 -9.00
C GLN A 504 -32.64 -24.10 -9.63
N ASP A 505 -33.74 -24.54 -9.02
CA ASP A 505 -34.61 -25.57 -9.60
C ASP A 505 -35.46 -24.98 -10.73
N ASP A 506 -35.27 -25.49 -11.96
CA ASP A 506 -35.97 -25.01 -13.16
C ASP A 506 -37.50 -25.03 -13.04
N ARG A 507 -38.06 -25.94 -12.21
CA ARG A 507 -39.51 -26.04 -11.97
C ARG A 507 -40.02 -24.92 -11.08
N ILE A 508 -39.20 -24.49 -10.12
CA ILE A 508 -39.53 -23.42 -9.18
C ILE A 508 -39.28 -22.07 -9.85
N GLN A 509 -38.16 -21.92 -10.55
CA GLN A 509 -37.78 -20.66 -11.20
C GLN A 509 -38.87 -20.11 -12.14
N GLY A 510 -39.54 -21.00 -12.88
CA GLY A 510 -40.65 -20.61 -13.78
C GLY A 510 -41.85 -19.98 -13.06
N GLU A 511 -42.12 -20.38 -11.82
CA GLU A 511 -43.25 -19.91 -11.01
C GLU A 511 -42.93 -18.67 -10.18
N VAL A 512 -41.65 -18.45 -9.82
CA VAL A 512 -41.20 -17.33 -8.97
C VAL A 512 -40.28 -16.34 -9.70
N GLN A 513 -40.51 -16.14 -10.99
CA GLN A 513 -39.65 -15.35 -11.87
C GLN A 513 -39.41 -13.92 -11.36
N GLU A 514 -40.45 -13.22 -10.88
CA GLU A 514 -40.31 -11.86 -10.34
C GLU A 514 -39.43 -11.83 -9.07
N LEU A 515 -39.58 -12.83 -8.19
CA LEU A 515 -38.75 -12.95 -6.99
C LEU A 515 -37.31 -13.29 -7.35
N PHE A 516 -37.11 -14.15 -8.36
CA PHE A 516 -35.78 -14.48 -8.86
C PHE A 516 -35.10 -13.24 -9.47
N GLU A 517 -35.82 -12.45 -10.27
CA GLU A 517 -35.31 -11.21 -10.85
C GLU A 517 -34.99 -10.18 -9.77
N ALA A 518 -35.85 -9.97 -8.78
CA ALA A 518 -35.57 -9.09 -7.66
C ALA A 518 -34.37 -9.56 -6.82
N PHE A 519 -34.23 -10.87 -6.61
CA PHE A 519 -33.10 -11.45 -5.89
C PHE A 519 -31.79 -11.34 -6.68
N GLU A 520 -31.82 -11.57 -8.00
CA GLU A 520 -30.69 -11.34 -8.90
C GLU A 520 -30.31 -9.87 -8.97
N ASP A 521 -31.28 -8.96 -9.00
CA ASP A 521 -31.05 -7.52 -8.98
C ASP A 521 -30.42 -7.08 -7.65
N MET A 522 -30.90 -7.58 -6.51
CA MET A 522 -30.25 -7.38 -5.21
C MET A 522 -28.84 -8.00 -5.14
N ALA A 523 -28.63 -9.17 -5.75
CA ALA A 523 -27.31 -9.80 -5.86
C ALA A 523 -26.38 -9.07 -6.85
N ALA A 524 -26.96 -8.31 -7.80
CA ALA A 524 -26.26 -7.54 -8.82
C ALA A 524 -26.02 -6.07 -8.44
N GLU A 525 -26.78 -5.51 -7.49
CA GLU A 525 -26.69 -4.13 -7.02
C GLU A 525 -25.30 -3.77 -6.47
N ASP A 526 -24.59 -4.77 -5.92
CA ASP A 526 -23.26 -4.60 -5.33
C ASP A 526 -22.18 -5.44 -6.05
N ARG A 527 -22.04 -5.15 -7.36
CA ARG A 527 -21.01 -5.73 -8.26
C ARG A 527 -19.86 -4.76 -8.62
N ARG A 528 -19.66 -3.67 -7.87
CA ARG A 528 -18.55 -2.71 -8.07
C ARG A 528 -17.34 -3.04 -7.19
N GLY A 529 -16.14 -2.71 -7.68
CA GLY A 529 -14.86 -2.94 -7.00
C GLY A 529 -14.00 -3.96 -7.73
N THR A 530 -12.67 -3.75 -7.69
CA THR A 530 -11.69 -4.63 -8.37
C THR A 530 -11.71 -6.11 -7.91
N ARG A 531 -12.50 -6.38 -6.87
CA ARG A 531 -12.48 -7.52 -5.95
C ARG A 531 -13.46 -8.64 -6.30
N LEU A 532 -14.47 -8.37 -7.13
CA LEU A 532 -15.43 -9.39 -7.55
C LEU A 532 -14.84 -10.33 -8.60
N ARG A 533 -13.89 -9.86 -9.42
CA ARG A 533 -13.14 -10.71 -10.33
C ARG A 533 -12.44 -11.86 -9.58
N GLU A 534 -11.77 -11.52 -8.48
CA GLU A 534 -10.95 -12.45 -7.69
C GLU A 534 -11.78 -13.51 -6.93
N SER A 535 -13.02 -13.19 -6.55
CA SER A 535 -13.93 -14.12 -5.86
C SER A 535 -14.82 -14.93 -6.80
N SER A 536 -15.10 -14.40 -8.00
CA SER A 536 -15.91 -15.08 -9.02
C SER A 536 -15.11 -16.08 -9.86
N SER A 537 -13.77 -16.04 -9.83
CA SER A 537 -12.91 -16.98 -10.54
C SER A 537 -12.74 -18.34 -9.85
N LEU A 538 -13.13 -18.47 -8.58
CA LEU A 538 -13.04 -19.73 -7.81
C LEU A 538 -14.26 -20.65 -7.97
N GLY A 539 -15.21 -20.24 -8.79
CA GLY A 539 -16.27 -21.09 -9.27
C GLY A 539 -16.82 -20.48 -10.53
N ASP A 540 -16.57 -21.14 -11.66
CA ASP A 540 -17.45 -21.03 -12.82
C ASP A 540 -18.86 -21.41 -12.34
N ILE A 541 -19.56 -20.43 -11.80
CA ILE A 541 -20.99 -20.41 -11.60
C ILE A 541 -21.49 -20.36 -13.06
N PRO A 542 -21.99 -21.48 -13.65
CA PRO A 542 -22.38 -21.54 -15.06
C PRO A 542 -23.66 -20.73 -15.35
N TRP A 543 -24.05 -19.84 -14.45
CA TRP A 543 -25.39 -19.32 -14.29
C TRP A 543 -25.69 -18.09 -15.16
N ARG A 544 -25.10 -18.04 -16.36
CA ARG A 544 -25.73 -17.33 -17.48
C ARG A 544 -26.26 -18.34 -18.48
N LYS A 545 -27.42 -18.94 -18.15
CA LYS A 545 -28.33 -19.37 -19.22
C LYS A 545 -28.56 -18.14 -20.10
N GLN A 546 -28.42 -18.33 -21.41
CA GLN A 546 -28.56 -17.29 -22.43
C GLN A 546 -29.84 -16.47 -22.20
N PRO A 547 -29.84 -15.15 -22.50
CA PRO A 547 -31.07 -14.37 -22.43
C PRO A 547 -32.14 -15.03 -23.29
N ARG A 548 -33.25 -15.45 -22.68
CA ARG A 548 -34.40 -16.07 -23.36
C ARG A 548 -35.15 -15.10 -24.30
N LYS A 549 -34.79 -13.80 -24.32
CA LYS A 549 -35.29 -12.85 -25.32
C LYS A 549 -34.47 -12.99 -26.62
N PRO A 550 -35.12 -13.11 -27.79
CA PRO A 550 -34.43 -13.19 -29.07
C PRO A 550 -33.55 -11.95 -29.25
N LEU A 551 -32.30 -12.16 -29.66
CA LEU A 551 -31.35 -11.08 -29.87
C LEU A 551 -31.87 -10.15 -30.97
N GLN A 552 -31.73 -8.84 -30.73
CA GLN A 552 -32.12 -7.85 -31.72
C GLN A 552 -31.31 -8.03 -33.00
N LYS A 553 -32.02 -8.27 -34.11
CA LYS A 553 -31.43 -8.33 -35.44
C LYS A 553 -30.92 -6.95 -35.86
N ILE A 554 -29.70 -6.89 -36.35
CA ILE A 554 -28.99 -5.66 -36.74
C ILE A 554 -28.34 -5.82 -38.11
N THR A 555 -28.11 -4.68 -38.75
CA THR A 555 -27.35 -4.59 -40.00
C THR A 555 -25.96 -4.06 -39.67
N LEU A 556 -24.92 -4.80 -40.01
CA LEU A 556 -23.53 -4.39 -39.83
C LEU A 556 -23.17 -3.29 -40.83
N SER A 557 -22.37 -2.31 -40.40
CA SER A 557 -21.80 -1.29 -41.29
C SER A 557 -20.91 -1.94 -42.34
N ASP A 558 -20.71 -1.26 -43.47
CA ASP A 558 -19.90 -1.80 -44.57
C ASP A 558 -18.45 -2.07 -44.15
N GLU A 559 -17.87 -1.21 -43.31
CA GLU A 559 -16.53 -1.39 -42.74
C GLU A 559 -16.46 -2.63 -41.85
N CYS A 560 -17.40 -2.77 -40.90
CA CYS A 560 -17.48 -3.90 -39.98
C CYS A 560 -17.69 -5.22 -40.73
N PHE A 561 -18.60 -5.22 -41.71
CA PHE A 561 -18.90 -6.42 -42.47
C PHE A 561 -17.75 -6.83 -43.40
N SER A 562 -17.10 -5.86 -44.04
CA SER A 562 -15.90 -6.12 -44.86
C SER A 562 -14.76 -6.67 -44.01
N ALA A 563 -14.53 -6.12 -42.82
CA ALA A 563 -13.55 -6.64 -41.87
C ALA A 563 -13.90 -8.07 -41.40
N HIS A 564 -15.19 -8.37 -41.22
CA HIS A 564 -15.66 -9.70 -40.84
C HIS A 564 -15.45 -10.74 -41.93
N ILE A 565 -15.78 -10.43 -43.19
CA ILE A 565 -15.49 -11.31 -44.32
C ILE A 565 -13.98 -11.56 -44.44
N ALA A 566 -13.16 -10.50 -44.32
CA ALA A 566 -11.70 -10.63 -44.35
C ALA A 566 -11.13 -11.45 -43.18
N TYR A 567 -11.80 -11.43 -42.02
CA TYR A 567 -11.45 -12.28 -40.88
C TYR A 567 -11.81 -13.75 -41.15
N LEU A 568 -13.06 -14.02 -41.57
CA LEU A 568 -13.50 -15.39 -41.89
C LEU A 568 -12.64 -16.02 -42.98
N ASN A 569 -12.30 -15.28 -44.03
CA ASN A 569 -11.43 -15.78 -45.12
C ASN A 569 -9.98 -16.04 -44.70
N ARG A 570 -9.49 -15.41 -43.63
CA ARG A 570 -8.16 -15.71 -43.08
C ARG A 570 -8.15 -16.98 -42.23
N GLN A 571 -9.26 -17.26 -41.57
CA GLN A 571 -9.43 -18.48 -40.76
C GLN A 571 -9.89 -19.67 -41.60
N ALA A 572 -10.59 -19.41 -42.69
CA ALA A 572 -11.08 -20.42 -43.61
C ALA A 572 -9.90 -21.04 -44.39
N GLY A 573 -9.77 -22.36 -44.30
CA GLY A 573 -8.73 -23.08 -45.06
C GLY A 573 -9.02 -23.05 -46.57
N ARG A 574 -10.08 -23.75 -47.00
CA ARG A 574 -10.46 -23.84 -48.44
C ARG A 574 -11.71 -23.02 -48.79
N GLU A 575 -12.44 -22.52 -47.81
CA GLU A 575 -13.67 -21.77 -48.03
C GLU A 575 -13.37 -20.29 -48.33
N GLN A 576 -14.18 -19.68 -49.16
CA GLN A 576 -14.13 -18.24 -49.41
C GLN A 576 -15.53 -17.66 -49.26
N PHE A 577 -15.64 -16.69 -48.36
CA PHE A 577 -16.83 -15.91 -48.09
C PHE A 577 -16.77 -14.60 -48.88
N ILE A 578 -17.89 -14.22 -49.49
CA ILE A 578 -18.04 -12.94 -50.19
C ILE A 578 -19.32 -12.24 -49.75
N ASP A 579 -19.36 -10.92 -49.93
CA ASP A 579 -20.55 -10.12 -49.65
C ASP A 579 -21.63 -10.42 -50.70
N ALA A 580 -22.80 -10.88 -50.25
CA ALA A 580 -23.94 -11.20 -51.11
C ALA A 580 -24.45 -10.00 -51.94
N ARG A 581 -24.09 -8.77 -51.55
CA ARG A 581 -24.45 -7.53 -52.25
C ARG A 581 -23.55 -7.24 -53.46
N GLN A 582 -22.43 -7.94 -53.62
CA GLN A 582 -21.56 -7.77 -54.77
C GLN A 582 -22.18 -8.35 -56.06
N ILE A 583 -22.01 -7.63 -57.17
CA ILE A 583 -22.59 -7.99 -58.47
C ILE A 583 -21.94 -9.25 -59.07
N ARG A 584 -20.66 -9.51 -58.78
CA ARG A 584 -19.92 -10.66 -59.31
C ARG A 584 -20.09 -11.88 -58.40
N ARG A 585 -20.71 -12.94 -58.93
CA ARG A 585 -20.77 -14.25 -58.29
C ARG A 585 -19.55 -15.08 -58.70
N ILE A 586 -18.76 -15.51 -57.73
CA ILE A 586 -17.58 -16.35 -57.96
C ILE A 586 -17.97 -17.81 -57.62
N PRO A 587 -17.87 -18.77 -58.56
CA PRO A 587 -18.16 -20.17 -58.29
C PRO A 587 -17.28 -20.72 -57.15
N GLY A 588 -17.87 -21.47 -56.23
CA GLY A 588 -17.17 -22.04 -55.06
C GLY A 588 -17.06 -21.12 -53.85
N THR A 589 -17.63 -19.90 -53.90
CA THR A 589 -17.68 -18.97 -52.76
C THR A 589 -19.04 -19.00 -52.06
N GLN A 590 -19.04 -18.80 -50.74
CA GLN A 590 -20.26 -18.67 -49.93
C GLN A 590 -20.65 -17.20 -49.78
N GLN A 591 -21.92 -16.89 -50.03
CA GLN A 591 -22.44 -15.52 -49.95
C GLN A 591 -23.01 -15.23 -48.57
N LEU A 592 -22.48 -14.20 -47.91
CA LEU A 592 -22.95 -13.76 -46.60
C LEU A 592 -23.74 -12.46 -46.72
N LYS A 593 -24.82 -12.34 -45.94
CA LYS A 593 -25.54 -11.07 -45.75
C LYS A 593 -24.95 -10.34 -44.56
N ASN A 594 -24.97 -9.01 -44.57
CA ASN A 594 -24.48 -8.15 -43.47
C ASN A 594 -25.42 -8.12 -42.25
N THR A 595 -26.18 -9.19 -42.04
CA THR A 595 -27.20 -9.30 -41.01
C THR A 595 -26.66 -10.08 -39.83
N ALA A 596 -26.74 -9.51 -38.63
CA ALA A 596 -26.21 -10.11 -37.41
C ALA A 596 -27.19 -9.95 -36.24
N HIS A 597 -26.84 -10.53 -35.09
CA HIS A 597 -27.58 -10.39 -33.85
C HIS A 597 -26.78 -9.55 -32.85
N ARG A 598 -27.37 -8.47 -32.35
CA ARG A 598 -26.69 -7.56 -31.41
C ARG A 598 -26.48 -8.23 -30.07
N ARG A 599 -25.27 -8.09 -29.52
CA ARG A 599 -24.95 -8.43 -28.13
C ARG A 599 -24.63 -7.15 -27.39
N ALA A 600 -25.40 -6.83 -26.34
CA ALA A 600 -25.19 -5.60 -25.56
C ALA A 600 -23.95 -5.66 -24.65
N SER A 601 -23.52 -6.87 -24.26
CA SER A 601 -22.34 -7.07 -23.43
C SER A 601 -21.71 -8.43 -23.68
N LEU A 602 -20.43 -8.53 -23.39
CA LEU A 602 -19.64 -9.76 -23.31
C LEU A 602 -19.02 -9.85 -21.92
N VAL A 603 -19.03 -11.02 -21.30
CA VAL A 603 -18.35 -11.22 -20.01
C VAL A 603 -17.13 -12.09 -20.24
N CYS A 604 -15.94 -11.57 -19.94
CA CYS A 604 -14.67 -12.28 -20.03
C CYS A 604 -13.94 -12.12 -18.69
N GLY A 605 -13.47 -13.22 -18.11
CA GLY A 605 -12.72 -13.18 -16.84
C GLY A 605 -13.45 -12.48 -15.69
N GLY A 606 -14.77 -12.64 -15.60
CA GLY A 606 -15.61 -12.04 -14.56
C GLY A 606 -15.97 -10.56 -14.74
N VAL A 607 -15.52 -9.90 -15.82
CA VAL A 607 -15.82 -8.48 -16.10
C VAL A 607 -16.59 -8.30 -17.40
N SER A 608 -17.48 -7.30 -17.43
CA SER A 608 -18.35 -7.02 -18.58
C SER A 608 -17.70 -6.00 -19.51
N PHE A 609 -17.50 -6.40 -20.76
CA PHE A 609 -17.12 -5.55 -21.89
C PHE A 609 -18.37 -5.13 -22.66
N ARG A 610 -18.37 -3.90 -23.20
CA ARG A 610 -19.50 -3.33 -23.96
C ARG A 610 -19.00 -2.49 -25.13
N GLY A 611 -19.86 -2.28 -26.13
CA GLY A 611 -19.55 -1.34 -27.21
C GLY A 611 -19.52 0.10 -26.70
N VAL A 612 -18.78 0.98 -27.38
CA VAL A 612 -18.63 2.40 -27.02
C VAL A 612 -19.98 3.13 -26.92
N SER A 613 -20.96 2.76 -27.73
CA SER A 613 -22.32 3.31 -27.69
C SER A 613 -23.09 2.93 -26.42
N ASP A 614 -22.77 1.79 -25.81
CA ASP A 614 -23.44 1.27 -24.62
C ASP A 614 -22.77 1.75 -23.34
N SER A 615 -21.44 1.66 -23.29
CA SER A 615 -20.64 2.15 -22.17
C SER A 615 -19.25 2.53 -22.68
N PRO A 616 -18.96 3.84 -22.85
CA PRO A 616 -17.64 4.28 -23.29
C PRO A 616 -16.50 3.76 -22.39
N ARG A 617 -16.76 3.63 -21.08
CA ARG A 617 -15.75 3.18 -20.10
C ARG A 617 -15.47 1.68 -20.17
N ASP A 618 -16.48 0.88 -20.53
CA ASP A 618 -16.35 -0.58 -20.67
C ASP A 618 -16.05 -1.00 -22.12
N SER A 619 -15.66 -0.04 -22.96
CA SER A 619 -15.30 -0.29 -24.36
C SER A 619 -13.80 -0.33 -24.61
N ASN A 620 -12.99 0.20 -23.69
CA ASN A 620 -11.52 0.20 -23.80
C ASN A 620 -10.97 -1.17 -23.40
N LEU A 621 -10.23 -1.84 -24.30
CA LEU A 621 -9.66 -3.17 -24.05
C LEU A 621 -8.24 -3.35 -24.60
N VAL A 622 -7.48 -4.23 -23.96
CA VAL A 622 -6.29 -4.87 -24.50
C VAL A 622 -6.70 -6.23 -25.07
N PHE A 623 -6.22 -6.55 -26.26
CA PHE A 623 -6.53 -7.79 -26.97
C PHE A 623 -5.30 -8.30 -27.73
N ARG A 624 -5.26 -9.60 -28.04
CA ARG A 624 -4.19 -10.22 -28.84
C ARG A 624 -4.45 -10.00 -30.32
N SER A 625 -3.40 -9.68 -31.07
CA SER A 625 -3.52 -9.50 -32.52
C SER A 625 -3.94 -10.83 -33.19
N PRO A 626 -4.98 -10.85 -34.04
CA PRO A 626 -5.40 -12.06 -34.74
C PRO A 626 -4.31 -12.65 -35.65
N SER A 627 -3.39 -11.81 -36.14
CA SER A 627 -2.28 -12.24 -36.99
C SER A 627 -1.06 -12.73 -36.20
N SER A 628 -0.90 -12.23 -34.96
CA SER A 628 0.26 -12.49 -34.11
C SER A 628 -0.18 -12.57 -32.64
N PRO A 629 -0.59 -13.75 -32.15
CA PRO A 629 -1.18 -13.90 -30.81
C PRO A 629 -0.27 -13.43 -29.65
N SER A 630 1.04 -13.39 -29.86
CA SER A 630 2.02 -12.89 -28.88
C SER A 630 2.03 -11.36 -28.74
N VAL A 631 1.40 -10.62 -29.67
CA VAL A 631 1.37 -9.16 -29.68
C VAL A 631 0.06 -8.67 -29.07
N HIS A 632 0.18 -7.88 -28.01
CA HIS A 632 -0.96 -7.20 -27.39
C HIS A 632 -1.19 -5.83 -28.03
N MET A 633 -2.45 -5.51 -28.28
CA MET A 633 -2.89 -4.24 -28.83
C MET A 633 -3.93 -3.61 -27.91
N ALA A 634 -3.90 -2.30 -27.74
CA ALA A 634 -4.98 -1.56 -27.10
C ALA A 634 -5.97 -1.07 -28.16
N GLY A 635 -7.25 -0.99 -27.81
CA GLY A 635 -8.27 -0.47 -28.71
C GLY A 635 -9.59 -0.22 -28.04
N ARG A 636 -10.60 -0.02 -28.86
CA ARG A 636 -11.96 0.28 -28.43
C ARG A 636 -12.98 -0.58 -29.15
N ILE A 637 -13.87 -1.22 -28.39
CA ILE A 637 -14.98 -1.99 -28.92
C ILE A 637 -16.01 -1.02 -29.50
N GLN A 638 -16.23 -1.11 -30.80
CA GLN A 638 -17.30 -0.38 -31.48
C GLN A 638 -18.62 -1.14 -31.35
N GLN A 639 -18.59 -2.45 -31.57
CA GLN A 639 -19.80 -3.27 -31.58
C GLN A 639 -19.50 -4.73 -31.22
N ILE A 640 -20.44 -5.38 -30.52
CA ILE A 640 -20.41 -6.83 -30.23
C ILE A 640 -21.64 -7.45 -30.89
N PHE A 641 -21.43 -8.56 -31.62
CA PHE A 641 -22.50 -9.22 -32.34
C PHE A 641 -22.28 -10.72 -32.43
N SER A 642 -23.37 -11.48 -32.52
CA SER A 642 -23.34 -12.88 -32.95
C SER A 642 -23.68 -12.96 -34.42
N PHE A 643 -22.93 -13.78 -35.15
CA PHE A 643 -23.09 -13.97 -36.58
C PHE A 643 -23.28 -15.46 -36.88
N SER A 644 -24.26 -15.77 -37.73
CA SER A 644 -24.59 -17.14 -38.11
C SER A 644 -24.32 -17.33 -39.61
N TYR A 645 -23.58 -18.37 -39.97
CA TYR A 645 -23.27 -18.71 -41.35
C TYR A 645 -23.32 -20.22 -41.60
N PRO A 646 -23.66 -20.67 -42.82
CA PRO A 646 -23.78 -22.09 -43.12
C PRO A 646 -22.40 -22.77 -43.16
N GLY A 647 -22.33 -23.98 -42.61
CA GLY A 647 -21.17 -24.85 -42.62
C GLY A 647 -21.18 -25.90 -43.74
N THR A 648 -20.02 -26.53 -43.98
CA THR A 648 -19.82 -27.54 -45.05
C THR A 648 -20.77 -28.74 -45.02
N ARG A 649 -21.34 -29.09 -43.85
CA ARG A 649 -22.20 -30.27 -43.65
C ARG A 649 -23.68 -29.94 -43.50
N GLY A 650 -24.09 -28.68 -43.73
CA GLY A 650 -25.47 -28.22 -43.55
C GLY A 650 -25.79 -27.73 -42.14
N ASP A 651 -24.85 -27.80 -41.20
CA ASP A 651 -24.96 -27.17 -39.88
C ASP A 651 -24.75 -25.66 -39.98
N SER A 652 -25.43 -24.86 -39.15
CA SER A 652 -25.13 -23.42 -39.04
C SER A 652 -24.12 -23.17 -37.93
N TYR A 653 -23.01 -22.51 -38.26
CA TYR A 653 -22.09 -22.00 -37.25
C TYR A 653 -22.61 -20.68 -36.71
N GLU A 654 -22.77 -20.57 -35.39
CA GLU A 654 -23.02 -19.30 -34.71
C GLU A 654 -21.84 -19.00 -33.78
N ALA A 655 -21.26 -17.82 -33.93
CA ALA A 655 -20.16 -17.35 -33.08
C ALA A 655 -20.34 -15.87 -32.72
N THR A 656 -19.70 -15.46 -31.62
CA THR A 656 -19.70 -14.06 -31.17
C THR A 656 -18.40 -13.38 -31.58
N TYR A 657 -18.52 -12.17 -32.11
CA TYR A 657 -17.44 -11.37 -32.64
C TYR A 657 -17.50 -9.95 -32.06
N LEU A 658 -16.33 -9.32 -31.97
CA LEU A 658 -16.19 -7.93 -31.58
C LEU A 658 -15.56 -7.16 -32.73
N TYR A 659 -16.20 -6.06 -33.14
CA TYR A 659 -15.60 -5.07 -34.02
C TYR A 659 -14.87 -4.04 -33.17
N VAL A 660 -13.55 -4.01 -33.30
CA VAL A 660 -12.65 -3.22 -32.46
C VAL A 660 -11.82 -2.31 -33.34
N THR A 661 -11.74 -1.03 -32.97
CA THR A 661 -10.80 -0.08 -33.56
C THR A 661 -9.54 -0.02 -32.71
N PRO A 662 -8.36 -0.48 -33.21
CA PRO A 662 -7.12 -0.41 -32.46
C PRO A 662 -6.66 1.04 -32.26
N LEU A 663 -5.99 1.32 -31.14
CA LEU A 663 -5.25 2.56 -30.95
C LEU A 663 -3.96 2.52 -31.77
N LYS A 664 -3.53 3.69 -32.27
CA LYS A 664 -2.29 3.80 -33.02
C LYS A 664 -1.08 3.84 -32.07
N ASP A 665 -0.22 2.84 -32.19
CA ASP A 665 1.07 2.79 -31.50
C ASP A 665 1.98 3.98 -31.87
N LEU A 666 2.86 4.32 -30.93
CA LEU A 666 3.92 5.30 -31.17
C LEU A 666 4.91 4.81 -32.24
N SER A 667 5.49 5.77 -32.97
CA SER A 667 6.60 5.47 -33.87
C SER A 667 7.83 4.98 -33.09
N ALA A 668 8.74 4.24 -33.73
CA ALA A 668 9.97 3.78 -33.08
C ALA A 668 10.81 4.93 -32.47
N ALA A 669 10.76 6.12 -33.08
CA ALA A 669 11.43 7.31 -32.55
C ALA A 669 10.74 7.85 -31.29
N ASP A 670 9.40 7.88 -31.26
CA ASP A 670 8.63 8.41 -30.14
C ASP A 670 8.55 7.43 -28.96
N VAL A 671 8.67 6.13 -29.21
CA VAL A 671 8.79 5.11 -28.15
C VAL A 671 9.99 5.39 -27.25
N LEU A 672 11.08 5.96 -27.78
CA LEU A 672 12.26 6.33 -26.98
C LEU A 672 11.99 7.51 -26.03
N LEU A 673 10.91 8.26 -26.24
CA LEU A 673 10.47 9.38 -25.41
C LEU A 673 9.34 8.96 -24.45
N ASP A 674 8.90 7.71 -24.49
CA ASP A 674 7.82 7.20 -23.65
C ASP A 674 8.31 6.86 -22.23
N ILE A 675 8.21 7.86 -21.36
CA ILE A 675 8.61 7.80 -19.95
C ILE A 675 7.88 6.74 -19.13
N TYR A 676 6.74 6.22 -19.61
CA TYR A 676 6.00 5.17 -18.90
C TYR A 676 6.63 3.80 -19.07
N ARG A 677 7.30 3.57 -20.21
CA ARG A 677 7.99 2.30 -20.50
C ARG A 677 9.23 2.06 -19.64
N GLU A 678 9.73 3.09 -18.95
CA GLU A 678 10.74 2.94 -17.91
C GLU A 678 10.27 2.02 -16.75
N TYR A 679 8.95 1.85 -16.59
CA TYR A 679 8.33 1.05 -15.53
C TYR A 679 7.45 -0.06 -16.13
N PRO A 680 8.04 -1.13 -16.69
CA PRO A 680 7.33 -2.08 -17.57
C PRO A 680 6.17 -2.84 -16.93
N VAL A 681 6.17 -3.01 -15.60
CA VAL A 681 5.11 -3.76 -14.90
C VAL A 681 3.87 -2.91 -14.66
N VAL A 682 4.03 -1.61 -14.46
CA VAL A 682 3.01 -0.77 -13.81
C VAL A 682 2.85 0.64 -14.42
N GLY A 683 3.80 1.09 -15.23
CA GLY A 683 3.76 2.40 -15.87
C GLY A 683 2.77 2.46 -17.04
N GLY A 684 2.55 1.36 -17.75
CA GLY A 684 1.79 1.37 -19.00
C GLY A 684 2.61 1.94 -20.16
N GLN A 685 1.93 2.51 -21.16
CA GLN A 685 2.57 3.06 -22.36
C GLN A 685 1.70 4.11 -23.02
N LEU A 686 2.32 4.99 -23.79
CA LEU A 686 1.65 6.02 -24.57
C LEU A 686 1.21 5.51 -25.94
N TYR A 687 0.14 6.11 -26.46
CA TYR A 687 -0.40 5.91 -27.81
C TYR A 687 -0.73 7.27 -28.40
N TYR A 688 -0.73 7.38 -29.73
CA TYR A 688 -1.34 8.55 -30.34
C TYR A 688 -2.85 8.52 -30.12
N ASP A 689 -3.47 9.69 -29.92
CA ASP A 689 -4.93 9.81 -29.85
C ASP A 689 -5.57 9.68 -31.25
N LYS A 690 -5.35 8.53 -31.88
CA LYS A 690 -5.83 8.15 -33.20
C LYS A 690 -6.14 6.66 -33.20
N TYR A 691 -7.25 6.30 -33.82
CA TYR A 691 -7.63 4.92 -34.03
C TYR A 691 -7.28 4.47 -35.45
N LEU A 692 -6.85 3.22 -35.57
CA LEU A 692 -6.64 2.53 -36.84
C LEU A 692 -7.98 1.96 -37.36
N PRO A 693 -8.04 1.56 -38.65
CA PRO A 693 -9.22 0.87 -39.20
C PRO A 693 -9.64 -0.32 -38.33
N GLY A 694 -10.94 -0.52 -38.21
CA GLY A 694 -11.48 -1.55 -37.34
C GLY A 694 -11.18 -2.96 -37.84
N ILE A 695 -10.97 -3.86 -36.89
CA ILE A 695 -10.71 -5.28 -37.09
C ILE A 695 -11.72 -6.12 -36.32
N ILE A 696 -11.86 -7.39 -36.72
CA ILE A 696 -12.67 -8.37 -36.00
C ILE A 696 -11.79 -9.21 -35.10
N ILE A 697 -12.23 -9.37 -33.87
CA ILE A 697 -11.67 -10.30 -32.89
C ILE A 697 -12.79 -11.17 -32.29
N THR A 698 -12.38 -12.22 -31.61
CA THR A 698 -13.22 -13.17 -30.85
C THR A 698 -13.04 -12.95 -29.34
N PRO A 699 -13.96 -13.47 -28.51
CA PRO A 699 -13.84 -13.40 -27.05
C PRO A 699 -12.52 -13.95 -26.49
N ASP A 700 -11.92 -14.97 -27.13
CA ASP A 700 -10.67 -15.60 -26.66
C ASP A 700 -9.42 -14.72 -26.87
N GLU A 701 -9.52 -13.72 -27.74
CA GLU A 701 -8.47 -12.75 -28.00
C GLU A 701 -8.51 -11.57 -27.02
N VAL A 702 -9.58 -11.43 -26.22
CA VAL A 702 -9.71 -10.37 -25.21
C VAL A 702 -8.78 -10.67 -24.02
N VAL A 703 -7.95 -9.71 -23.64
CA VAL A 703 -7.01 -9.84 -22.51
C VAL A 703 -7.55 -9.15 -21.26
N SER A 704 -7.81 -7.84 -21.34
CA SER A 704 -8.26 -7.06 -20.18
C SER A 704 -8.87 -5.72 -20.59
N HIS A 705 -9.50 -5.03 -19.63
CA HIS A 705 -9.68 -3.58 -19.76
C HIS A 705 -8.36 -2.83 -19.57
N PHE A 706 -8.32 -1.57 -19.98
CA PHE A 706 -7.31 -0.61 -19.54
C PHE A 706 -7.95 0.69 -19.08
N ALA A 707 -7.29 1.36 -18.13
CA ALA A 707 -7.57 2.75 -17.79
C ALA A 707 -6.80 3.67 -18.73
N ARG A 708 -7.39 4.81 -19.11
CA ARG A 708 -6.71 5.79 -19.97
C ARG A 708 -6.91 7.22 -19.49
N THR A 709 -5.91 8.05 -19.74
CA THR A 709 -5.95 9.48 -19.49
C THR A 709 -5.48 10.20 -20.76
N PRO A 710 -6.31 11.04 -21.38
CA PRO A 710 -5.87 11.86 -22.50
C PRO A 710 -4.76 12.83 -22.06
N MET A 711 -3.62 12.78 -22.75
CA MET A 711 -2.50 13.70 -22.55
C MET A 711 -2.67 14.91 -23.47
N LYS A 712 -2.35 16.11 -22.96
CA LYS A 712 -2.40 17.37 -23.71
C LYS A 712 -1.02 17.81 -24.15
#